data_AF-A0AB39ZYR4-F1
#
_entry.id   AF-A0AB39ZYR4-F1
#
_cell.length_a   1.000
_cell.length_b   1.000
_cell.length_c   1.000
_cell.angle_alpha   90.00
_cell.angle_beta   90.00
_cell.angle_gamma   90.00
#
_symmetry.space_group_name_H-M   'P 1'
#
loop_
_entity.id
_entity.type
_entity.pdbx_description
1 polymer ?
#
loop_
_entity_poly.entity_id
_entity_poly.type
_entity_poly.pdbx_seq_one_letter_code
_entity_poly.pdbx_strand_id
1 'polypeptide(L)'
;MSRPTITKTTSKTNNKMRVDNSRLTELSRLTVVLTALLQFVSHANGLQTVSESAVDNTICLYQEHNTTHRKEIGAVWFASNDPCVVYSCAAGVAKDPQAHIVVTQVDCNEFYCEVGSELRSVEGSCCGECVRTHCQHNHTLYAVGESWHNDADCTLIECGRLDNGQIVMNTYQRNCPELTEECPPSRLEERNCCPYCRPLQTARIEELQDIGEEATDDIWTAEWYRNHPCNRDCQVGAEPMTCRYNFVVEWYQTFSKACYDCPRNLTDCSRPHCVMGDGLERSITVVNRMMPGPSIEVCEGDQIVVDVKNHLLGESTSIHWHGLHQKKTPYMDGVPHITQCPITPHATFRYSFPADLSGTHFWHSHTGMQRGDGVFGALIIRKPKTAEPHGGLYDFDLSEHVMVVQDWIHDTGASIFSYHHHSRGDNKPHNLLINGKGRYYNRIWAEAKQTHRRAEERTTQPVEPLPKSQVDFVQTLPRQARLAKANTTKLFPVNSRQKRGNLNEIPLELVPHQVYTVRRGFRYRFRIINAEYLNCPIVVSVDGHNLTAINSDGYDIEAMDVGSIVTYSGERFDFVLNANLEVGNYWIRLKGLMDCSEVFTSAFQVAILRYEGAPDEEPTAELSYGHKAEGIELNVMNRGPGYPDTKTVAEMRALPIYDHVSGIDHDTLKPEADYKFFIYYDFYTKNNPDFHDKDLYAMEMEMTQQNRLYTPQLNHITLDFPSMALLPSRSKLKDSDFCNETSLMEQGIDCRKEFCKCHHVLQVPLGAVVEMIIVDEGFQYYANHPFHLHGNAFRVMGLERLGENVTIEMIKQLDQFNLLKRNLDNPPVKDTVTVPDGGYTIIRFEASNPGYWLFHCHIEFHAEIGMALVFKVGDDDQMVPVPENFPTCGDYNPDLRSDGESTEDLGTSKPTTGTPPNAGGGVSGLAPTLITLMISFMLVKL
;
A
#
# COMPACT_ATOMS: atom_id res chain seq x y z
N MET A 1 -11.26 29.72 -49.59
CA MET A 1 -11.98 30.65 -50.50
C MET A 1 -13.41 30.83 -50.00
N SER A 2 -14.09 31.90 -50.42
CA SER A 2 -15.55 32.13 -50.47
C SER A 2 -16.51 31.32 -49.55
N ARG A 3 -16.87 31.90 -48.39
CA ARG A 3 -18.19 32.51 -48.02
C ARG A 3 -19.51 32.04 -48.73
N PRO A 4 -20.73 32.30 -48.16
CA PRO A 4 -21.08 32.88 -46.84
C PRO A 4 -22.37 32.36 -46.11
N THR A 5 -22.72 33.04 -44.99
CA THR A 5 -24.09 33.29 -44.42
C THR A 5 -24.83 32.12 -43.74
N ILE A 6 -25.84 32.29 -42.85
CA ILE A 6 -26.57 33.48 -42.31
C ILE A 6 -26.44 33.49 -40.76
N THR A 7 -25.86 34.52 -40.10
CA THR A 7 -26.46 35.66 -39.33
C THR A 7 -27.56 35.33 -38.26
N LYS A 8 -27.72 36.04 -37.13
CA LYS A 8 -27.52 37.50 -36.91
C LYS A 8 -27.41 37.94 -35.41
N THR A 9 -26.50 38.90 -35.13
CA THR A 9 -26.59 40.05 -34.16
C THR A 9 -26.85 39.83 -32.64
N THR A 10 -25.94 40.10 -31.68
CA THR A 10 -25.37 41.39 -31.14
C THR A 10 -26.31 42.20 -30.21
N SER A 11 -25.88 42.98 -29.18
CA SER A 11 -24.60 43.16 -28.42
C SER A 11 -24.72 44.37 -27.43
N LYS A 12 -23.73 44.57 -26.53
CA LYS A 12 -23.35 45.86 -25.86
C LYS A 12 -24.30 46.39 -24.74
N THR A 13 -23.90 47.19 -23.73
CA THR A 13 -22.58 47.63 -23.14
C THR A 13 -22.81 48.35 -21.79
N ASN A 14 -21.82 48.31 -20.87
CA ASN A 14 -21.30 49.38 -19.96
C ASN A 14 -22.31 50.24 -19.11
N ASN A 15 -22.06 50.71 -17.87
CA ASN A 15 -20.81 50.92 -17.10
C ASN A 15 -21.06 51.35 -15.61
N LYS A 16 -19.99 51.29 -14.77
CA LYS A 16 -19.67 52.12 -13.56
C LYS A 16 -20.52 52.15 -12.26
N MET A 17 -20.14 51.31 -11.28
CA MET A 17 -19.28 51.64 -10.10
C MET A 17 -19.62 52.82 -9.13
N ARG A 18 -20.04 52.47 -7.89
CA ARG A 18 -19.71 53.05 -6.53
C ARG A 18 -20.73 52.53 -5.48
N VAL A 19 -20.48 52.41 -4.16
CA VAL A 19 -19.29 52.22 -3.30
C VAL A 19 -19.79 51.68 -1.93
N ASP A 20 -18.89 51.25 -1.03
CA ASP A 20 -19.02 50.78 0.38
C ASP A 20 -20.29 51.21 1.21
N ASN A 21 -20.73 50.50 2.27
CA ASN A 21 -19.88 49.90 3.32
C ASN A 21 -20.58 48.86 4.25
N SER A 22 -19.75 47.96 4.80
CA SER A 22 -19.79 47.12 6.02
C SER A 22 -21.04 46.88 6.92
N ARG A 23 -21.23 45.56 7.20
CA ARG A 23 -21.29 44.87 8.54
C ARG A 23 -22.56 44.82 9.43
N LEU A 24 -22.90 43.56 9.76
CA LEU A 24 -23.15 42.95 11.10
C LEU A 24 -24.51 43.10 11.84
N THR A 25 -25.11 41.92 12.14
CA THR A 25 -25.67 41.42 13.44
C THR A 25 -26.52 42.34 14.34
N GLU A 26 -27.58 41.89 15.04
CA GLU A 26 -28.31 40.60 15.13
C GLU A 26 -29.65 40.83 15.91
N LEU A 27 -30.40 39.76 16.18
CA LEU A 27 -31.21 39.50 17.41
C LEU A 27 -31.75 40.70 18.23
N SER A 28 -33.04 40.79 18.61
CA SER A 28 -34.09 39.76 18.64
C SER A 28 -35.45 40.28 19.16
N ARG A 29 -36.50 39.43 19.10
CA ARG A 29 -37.67 39.35 20.01
C ARG A 29 -38.56 40.61 20.22
N LEU A 30 -39.75 40.59 19.62
CA LEU A 30 -41.10 40.56 20.27
C LEU A 30 -42.17 40.73 19.16
N THR A 31 -43.43 40.31 19.19
CA THR A 31 -44.24 39.28 19.89
C THR A 31 -45.71 39.64 19.60
N VAL A 32 -46.50 38.70 19.07
CA VAL A 32 -47.98 38.59 19.21
C VAL A 32 -48.92 39.57 18.45
N VAL A 33 -49.62 38.99 17.45
CA VAL A 33 -51.10 39.04 17.20
C VAL A 33 -51.82 40.38 16.90
N LEU A 34 -52.46 40.47 15.72
CA LEU A 34 -53.94 40.41 15.57
C LEU A 34 -54.37 40.15 14.10
N THR A 35 -55.61 39.70 13.90
CA THR A 35 -56.36 39.48 12.64
C THR A 35 -56.02 40.42 11.47
N ALA A 36 -55.79 39.97 10.22
CA ALA A 36 -56.54 39.05 9.35
C ALA A 36 -57.85 39.62 8.75
N LEU A 37 -58.14 39.19 7.51
CA LEU A 37 -59.37 39.40 6.70
C LEU A 37 -59.68 40.81 6.16
N LEU A 38 -59.40 41.02 4.88
CA LEU A 38 -60.47 41.13 3.86
C LEU A 38 -59.93 40.97 2.41
N GLN A 39 -60.81 40.46 1.53
CA GLN A 39 -60.70 40.43 0.06
C GLN A 39 -59.58 39.61 -0.60
N PHE A 40 -59.81 38.29 -0.72
CA PHE A 40 -59.60 37.59 -2.00
C PHE A 40 -60.73 36.56 -2.21
N VAL A 41 -61.62 36.82 -3.17
CA VAL A 41 -62.54 35.82 -3.74
C VAL A 41 -62.72 36.13 -5.23
N SER A 42 -62.33 35.20 -6.09
CA SER A 42 -63.17 34.65 -7.17
C SER A 42 -62.35 33.79 -8.15
N HIS A 43 -63.04 32.85 -8.82
CA HIS A 43 -62.58 32.06 -9.97
C HIS A 43 -61.68 30.83 -9.71
N ALA A 44 -62.22 29.87 -8.95
CA ALA A 44 -62.10 28.44 -9.30
C ALA A 44 -63.51 27.91 -9.60
N ASN A 45 -63.67 27.07 -10.63
CA ASN A 45 -64.99 26.60 -11.09
C ASN A 45 -65.39 25.29 -10.41
N GLY A 46 -66.67 25.12 -10.08
CA GLY A 46 -67.20 23.84 -9.59
C GLY A 46 -68.68 23.88 -9.21
N LEU A 47 -69.03 24.69 -8.20
CA LEU A 47 -70.39 24.79 -7.66
C LEU A 47 -71.13 26.03 -8.18
N GLN A 48 -72.38 25.84 -8.61
CA GLN A 48 -73.39 26.90 -8.68
C GLN A 48 -74.46 26.65 -7.62
N THR A 49 -74.80 27.69 -6.85
CA THR A 49 -75.91 27.68 -5.88
C THR A 49 -77.23 27.96 -6.59
N VAL A 50 -78.15 26.99 -6.61
CA VAL A 50 -79.43 27.12 -7.31
C VAL A 50 -80.44 27.86 -6.44
N SER A 51 -80.76 29.13 -6.77
CA SER A 51 -81.73 29.94 -6.03
C SER A 51 -83.13 29.94 -6.68
N GLU A 52 -83.93 28.91 -6.42
CA GLU A 52 -85.38 28.91 -6.69
C GLU A 52 -86.21 28.53 -5.46
N SER A 53 -87.51 28.84 -5.51
CA SER A 53 -88.31 29.16 -4.31
C SER A 53 -88.82 27.95 -3.51
N ALA A 54 -88.43 27.90 -2.23
CA ALA A 54 -89.02 27.08 -1.15
C ALA A 54 -88.89 25.55 -1.34
N VAL A 55 -88.77 24.73 -0.29
CA VAL A 55 -89.66 24.66 0.90
C VAL A 55 -88.91 24.39 2.21
N ASP A 56 -87.61 24.11 2.18
CA ASP A 56 -86.87 23.59 3.35
C ASP A 56 -85.58 24.37 3.62
N ASN A 57 -85.47 24.97 4.81
CA ASN A 57 -84.29 25.74 5.23
C ASN A 57 -83.20 24.87 5.90
N THR A 58 -83.39 23.55 6.05
CA THR A 58 -82.45 22.67 6.78
C THR A 58 -81.44 21.92 5.90
N ILE A 59 -81.40 22.21 4.60
CA ILE A 59 -80.68 21.41 3.59
C ILE A 59 -79.90 22.33 2.63
N CYS A 60 -78.62 22.07 2.43
CA CYS A 60 -77.83 22.64 1.35
C CYS A 60 -78.05 21.87 0.04
N LEU A 61 -78.21 22.62 -1.06
CA LEU A 61 -78.26 22.08 -2.42
C LEU A 61 -77.01 22.54 -3.18
N TYR A 62 -76.37 21.62 -3.91
CA TYR A 62 -75.25 21.95 -4.78
C TYR A 62 -75.26 21.09 -6.04
N GLN A 63 -74.63 21.59 -7.10
CA GLN A 63 -74.56 20.90 -8.39
C GLN A 63 -73.13 20.45 -8.66
N GLU A 64 -72.96 19.17 -9.01
CA GLU A 64 -71.68 18.50 -9.25
C GLU A 64 -71.84 17.56 -10.46
N HIS A 65 -71.00 17.74 -11.49
CA HIS A 65 -71.11 17.06 -12.78
C HIS A 65 -72.55 17.08 -13.38
N ASN A 66 -73.20 18.25 -13.35
CA ASN A 66 -74.61 18.51 -13.71
C ASN A 66 -75.69 17.84 -12.83
N THR A 67 -75.32 16.96 -11.89
CA THR A 67 -76.25 16.33 -10.93
C THR A 67 -76.48 17.26 -9.74
N THR A 68 -77.72 17.36 -9.24
CA THR A 68 -78.02 18.16 -8.03
C THR A 68 -78.04 17.25 -6.79
N HIS A 69 -77.15 17.52 -5.84
CA HIS A 69 -77.00 16.79 -4.59
C HIS A 69 -77.61 17.57 -3.43
N ARG A 70 -78.11 16.84 -2.42
CA ARG A 70 -78.74 17.39 -1.21
C ARG A 70 -77.94 16.94 0.02
N LYS A 71 -77.65 17.86 0.95
CA LYS A 71 -76.87 17.61 2.17
C LYS A 71 -77.52 18.33 3.35
N GLU A 72 -77.73 17.64 4.46
CA GLU A 72 -78.30 18.21 5.69
C GLU A 72 -77.27 19.09 6.42
N ILE A 73 -77.73 20.06 7.23
CA ILE A 73 -76.86 20.89 8.06
C ILE A 73 -76.00 20.02 8.99
N GLY A 74 -74.70 20.31 9.05
CA GLY A 74 -73.70 19.53 9.79
C GLY A 74 -73.05 18.41 8.97
N ALA A 75 -73.54 18.10 7.77
CA ALA A 75 -72.86 17.17 6.87
C ALA A 75 -71.54 17.77 6.35
N VAL A 76 -70.48 16.95 6.33
CA VAL A 76 -69.13 17.30 5.84
C VAL A 76 -68.71 16.26 4.79
N TRP A 77 -68.06 16.69 3.70
CA TRP A 77 -67.55 15.80 2.65
C TRP A 77 -66.41 16.45 1.85
N PHE A 78 -65.56 15.65 1.21
CA PHE A 78 -64.46 16.12 0.37
C PHE A 78 -64.93 16.47 -1.05
N ALA A 79 -64.18 17.31 -1.76
CA ALA A 79 -64.39 17.58 -3.17
C ALA A 79 -64.00 16.37 -4.05
N SER A 80 -64.78 16.06 -5.08
CA SER A 80 -64.52 14.92 -5.96
C SER A 80 -63.28 15.07 -6.85
N ASN A 81 -62.70 16.26 -6.90
CA ASN A 81 -61.55 16.64 -7.74
C ASN A 81 -60.33 17.15 -6.95
N ASP A 82 -60.42 17.32 -5.63
CA ASP A 82 -59.30 17.74 -4.77
C ASP A 82 -59.49 17.20 -3.34
N PRO A 83 -58.66 16.24 -2.86
CA PRO A 83 -58.78 15.67 -1.53
C PRO A 83 -58.39 16.65 -0.40
N CYS A 84 -57.76 17.78 -0.72
CA CYS A 84 -57.47 18.84 0.25
C CYS A 84 -58.62 19.86 0.43
N VAL A 85 -59.71 19.73 -0.33
CA VAL A 85 -60.87 20.64 -0.23
C VAL A 85 -62.05 19.94 0.46
N VAL A 86 -62.50 20.52 1.56
CA VAL A 86 -63.60 20.01 2.40
C VAL A 86 -64.80 20.96 2.32
N TYR A 87 -65.93 20.42 1.90
CA TYR A 87 -67.23 21.08 1.93
C TYR A 87 -67.98 20.72 3.21
N SER A 88 -68.68 21.69 3.78
CA SER A 88 -69.61 21.47 4.90
C SER A 88 -70.90 22.27 4.73
N CYS A 89 -72.04 21.70 5.12
CA CYS A 89 -73.32 22.41 5.11
C CYS A 89 -73.57 23.13 6.44
N ALA A 90 -73.61 24.46 6.42
CA ALA A 90 -73.78 25.31 7.59
C ALA A 90 -75.15 26.01 7.61
N ALA A 91 -75.66 26.29 8.81
CA ALA A 91 -76.90 27.04 9.00
C ALA A 91 -76.71 28.55 8.71
N GLY A 92 -77.73 29.18 8.11
CA GLY A 92 -77.76 30.64 7.92
C GLY A 92 -77.86 31.41 9.24
N VAL A 93 -77.17 32.55 9.33
CA VAL A 93 -77.02 33.32 10.57
C VAL A 93 -77.86 34.60 10.55
N ALA A 94 -79.04 34.54 11.19
CA ALA A 94 -79.90 35.63 11.67
C ALA A 94 -80.41 36.73 10.68
N LYS A 95 -79.63 37.16 9.69
CA LYS A 95 -80.02 38.10 8.63
C LYS A 95 -80.32 37.41 7.29
N ASP A 96 -79.73 36.24 7.06
CA ASP A 96 -80.12 35.31 6.00
C ASP A 96 -80.28 33.92 6.63
N PRO A 97 -81.49 33.33 6.64
CA PRO A 97 -81.77 32.06 7.33
C PRO A 97 -81.53 30.81 6.46
N GLN A 98 -81.00 30.95 5.23
CA GLN A 98 -80.77 29.81 4.34
C GLN A 98 -79.48 29.04 4.68
N ALA A 99 -79.55 27.70 4.55
CA ALA A 99 -78.38 26.84 4.68
C ALA A 99 -77.43 27.05 3.48
N HIS A 100 -76.13 27.13 3.76
CA HIS A 100 -75.10 27.42 2.76
C HIS A 100 -73.88 26.53 2.94
N ILE A 101 -73.09 26.36 1.87
CA ILE A 101 -71.89 25.51 1.90
C ILE A 101 -70.68 26.36 2.24
N VAL A 102 -69.94 25.94 3.27
CA VAL A 102 -68.64 26.48 3.63
C VAL A 102 -67.56 25.58 3.04
N VAL A 103 -66.66 26.19 2.27
CA VAL A 103 -65.48 25.54 1.68
C VAL A 103 -64.29 25.79 2.60
N THR A 104 -63.61 24.73 3.01
CA THR A 104 -62.39 24.78 3.83
C THR A 104 -61.29 24.04 3.08
N GLN A 105 -60.10 24.63 2.99
CA GLN A 105 -58.93 23.96 2.43
C GLN A 105 -58.02 23.49 3.58
N VAL A 106 -57.54 22.25 3.49
CA VAL A 106 -56.69 21.63 4.51
C VAL A 106 -55.27 22.20 4.39
N ASP A 107 -54.72 22.68 5.51
CA ASP A 107 -53.32 23.10 5.60
C ASP A 107 -52.48 21.97 6.21
N CYS A 108 -51.52 21.46 5.44
CA CYS A 108 -50.63 20.38 5.88
C CYS A 108 -49.43 20.87 6.69
N ASN A 109 -49.24 22.18 6.92
CA ASN A 109 -48.08 22.71 7.65
C ASN A 109 -48.07 22.37 9.16
N GLU A 110 -49.17 21.87 9.72
CA GLU A 110 -49.27 21.31 11.09
C GLU A 110 -49.06 19.78 11.14
N PHE A 111 -48.81 19.11 10.00
CA PHE A 111 -48.65 17.65 9.93
C PHE A 111 -47.19 17.24 10.14
N TYR A 112 -46.85 16.83 11.36
CA TYR A 112 -45.51 16.35 11.74
C TYR A 112 -45.50 14.85 12.02
N CYS A 113 -44.46 14.15 11.53
CA CYS A 113 -44.28 12.74 11.81
C CYS A 113 -43.56 12.48 13.14
N GLU A 114 -43.81 11.32 13.75
CA GLU A 114 -43.07 10.86 14.93
C GLU A 114 -41.58 10.66 14.61
N VAL A 115 -40.73 10.92 15.62
CA VAL A 115 -39.27 10.90 15.49
C VAL A 115 -38.79 9.52 15.00
N GLY A 116 -38.10 9.50 13.85
CA GLY A 116 -37.71 8.28 13.15
C GLY A 116 -38.64 7.85 12.01
N SER A 117 -39.64 8.68 11.66
CA SER A 117 -40.51 8.53 10.50
C SER A 117 -40.47 9.74 9.57
N GLU A 118 -40.58 9.50 8.27
CA GLU A 118 -40.61 10.51 7.21
C GLU A 118 -42.03 10.64 6.61
N LEU A 119 -42.44 11.87 6.33
CA LEU A 119 -43.69 12.12 5.59
C LEU A 119 -43.48 11.80 4.10
N ARG A 120 -44.27 10.87 3.55
CA ARG A 120 -44.22 10.49 2.14
C ARG A 120 -45.57 10.69 1.48
N SER A 121 -45.58 11.20 0.25
CA SER A 121 -46.80 11.40 -0.52
C SER A 121 -47.42 10.06 -0.91
N VAL A 122 -48.71 9.87 -0.61
CA VAL A 122 -49.49 8.68 -0.97
C VAL A 122 -50.66 9.12 -1.87
N GLU A 123 -50.89 8.39 -2.96
CA GLU A 123 -51.86 8.75 -3.98
C GLU A 123 -53.30 8.76 -3.40
N GLY A 124 -53.94 9.92 -3.42
CA GLY A 124 -55.27 10.15 -2.82
C GLY A 124 -55.27 10.71 -1.39
N SER A 125 -54.12 10.78 -0.70
CA SER A 125 -53.98 11.53 0.57
C SER A 125 -53.69 13.01 0.29
N CYS A 126 -54.26 13.92 1.08
CA CYS A 126 -53.96 15.35 0.99
C CYS A 126 -52.54 15.69 1.51
N CYS A 127 -52.15 15.14 2.67
CA CYS A 127 -50.88 15.48 3.34
C CYS A 127 -49.83 14.35 3.30
N GLY A 128 -50.11 13.23 2.62
CA GLY A 128 -49.26 12.03 2.64
C GLY A 128 -49.49 11.16 3.87
N GLU A 129 -48.53 10.27 4.16
CA GLU A 129 -48.51 9.39 5.34
C GLU A 129 -47.08 9.31 5.94
N CYS A 130 -47.01 9.11 7.25
CA CYS A 130 -45.73 8.98 7.97
C CYS A 130 -45.20 7.55 7.88
N VAL A 131 -44.13 7.33 7.11
CA VAL A 131 -43.47 6.04 6.95
C VAL A 131 -42.26 5.98 7.88
N ARG A 132 -42.22 4.99 8.77
CA ARG A 132 -41.05 4.77 9.64
C ARG A 132 -39.83 4.43 8.79
N THR A 133 -38.72 5.14 9.00
CA THR A 133 -37.45 4.90 8.29
C THR A 133 -36.28 4.55 9.20
N HIS A 134 -36.40 4.84 10.50
CA HIS A 134 -35.40 4.56 11.51
C HIS A 134 -36.01 3.83 12.71
N CYS A 135 -35.20 3.04 13.41
CA CYS A 135 -35.54 2.60 14.75
C CYS A 135 -35.22 3.68 15.78
N GLN A 136 -35.82 3.58 16.95
CA GLN A 136 -35.52 4.47 18.08
C GLN A 136 -35.32 3.65 19.35
N HIS A 137 -34.26 3.93 20.09
CA HIS A 137 -33.99 3.33 21.41
C HIS A 137 -33.21 4.32 22.28
N ASN A 138 -33.58 4.44 23.55
CA ASN A 138 -32.99 5.40 24.52
C ASN A 138 -32.81 6.84 23.98
N HIS A 139 -33.77 7.30 23.17
CA HIS A 139 -33.80 8.59 22.45
C HIS A 139 -32.84 8.74 21.26
N THR A 140 -31.94 7.79 21.02
CA THR A 140 -31.12 7.71 19.81
C THR A 140 -31.94 7.13 18.65
N LEU A 141 -31.70 7.63 17.43
CA LEU A 141 -32.20 7.04 16.19
C LEU A 141 -31.13 6.15 15.57
N TYR A 142 -31.55 5.01 15.03
CA TYR A 142 -30.69 4.03 14.37
C TYR A 142 -31.22 3.72 12.97
N ALA A 143 -30.33 3.70 11.98
CA ALA A 143 -30.64 3.33 10.61
C ALA A 143 -30.82 1.81 10.46
N VAL A 144 -31.58 1.38 9.45
CA VAL A 144 -31.79 -0.06 9.20
C VAL A 144 -30.47 -0.73 8.82
N GLY A 145 -30.07 -1.75 9.59
CA GLY A 145 -28.79 -2.42 9.48
C GLY A 145 -27.74 -1.96 10.51
N GLU A 146 -27.98 -0.88 11.26
CA GLU A 146 -27.16 -0.54 12.42
C GLU A 146 -27.48 -1.46 13.61
N SER A 147 -26.45 -1.75 14.40
CA SER A 147 -26.58 -2.50 15.64
C SER A 147 -25.62 -1.96 16.70
N TRP A 148 -25.96 -2.16 17.97
CA TRP A 148 -25.09 -1.78 19.09
C TRP A 148 -25.10 -2.85 20.18
N HIS A 149 -24.03 -2.86 20.97
CA HIS A 149 -23.83 -3.79 22.07
C HIS A 149 -24.07 -3.10 23.41
N ASN A 150 -24.64 -3.81 24.37
CA ASN A 150 -24.60 -3.47 25.79
C ASN A 150 -23.80 -4.54 26.54
N ASP A 151 -22.54 -4.22 26.87
CA ASP A 151 -21.66 -5.16 27.58
C ASP A 151 -22.12 -5.47 29.01
N ALA A 152 -23.05 -4.69 29.58
CA ALA A 152 -23.55 -4.88 30.95
C ALA A 152 -24.66 -5.93 31.09
N ASP A 153 -25.30 -6.38 30.00
CA ASP A 153 -26.40 -7.37 30.04
C ASP A 153 -26.35 -8.43 28.91
N CYS A 154 -25.24 -8.47 28.15
CA CYS A 154 -25.06 -9.33 26.98
C CYS A 154 -26.04 -9.11 25.82
N THR A 155 -26.74 -7.96 25.74
CA THR A 155 -27.63 -7.70 24.59
C THR A 155 -26.89 -7.08 23.40
N LEU A 156 -27.08 -7.69 22.23
CA LEU A 156 -26.90 -7.04 20.93
C LEU A 156 -28.28 -6.59 20.46
N ILE A 157 -28.41 -5.34 20.07
CA ILE A 157 -29.67 -4.76 19.64
C ILE A 157 -29.50 -4.19 18.22
N GLU A 158 -30.35 -4.60 17.28
CA GLU A 158 -30.22 -4.36 15.84
C GLU A 158 -31.49 -3.72 15.26
N CYS A 159 -31.34 -2.69 14.44
CA CYS A 159 -32.45 -2.12 13.69
C CYS A 159 -32.73 -2.93 12.42
N GLY A 160 -33.62 -3.91 12.51
CA GLY A 160 -34.00 -4.79 11.42
C GLY A 160 -35.17 -4.27 10.58
N ARG A 161 -35.34 -4.84 9.39
CA ARG A 161 -36.56 -4.76 8.58
C ARG A 161 -37.09 -6.18 8.34
N LEU A 162 -38.37 -6.39 8.66
CA LEU A 162 -39.09 -7.64 8.39
C LEU A 162 -39.53 -7.73 6.91
N ASP A 163 -39.84 -8.94 6.45
CA ASP A 163 -40.27 -9.23 5.07
C ASP A 163 -41.53 -8.45 4.61
N ASN A 164 -42.36 -7.99 5.56
CA ASN A 164 -43.51 -7.13 5.30
C ASN A 164 -43.14 -5.64 5.14
N GLY A 165 -41.85 -5.30 5.12
CA GLY A 165 -41.31 -3.94 5.03
C GLY A 165 -41.21 -3.20 6.37
N GLN A 166 -41.77 -3.75 7.45
CA GLN A 166 -41.84 -3.11 8.77
C GLN A 166 -40.46 -3.06 9.44
N ILE A 167 -40.07 -1.87 9.90
CA ILE A 167 -38.85 -1.65 10.67
C ILE A 167 -39.11 -2.00 12.14
N VAL A 168 -38.21 -2.80 12.74
CA VAL A 168 -38.33 -3.33 14.10
C VAL A 168 -36.98 -3.34 14.81
N MET A 169 -37.01 -3.26 16.15
CA MET A 169 -35.82 -3.53 16.96
C MET A 169 -35.74 -5.02 17.29
N ASN A 170 -34.71 -5.70 16.79
CA ASN A 170 -34.35 -7.04 17.22
C ASN A 170 -33.45 -6.95 18.45
N THR A 171 -33.61 -7.85 19.42
CA THR A 171 -32.74 -7.94 20.60
C THR A 171 -32.28 -9.39 20.73
N TYR A 172 -30.97 -9.60 20.61
CA TYR A 172 -30.33 -10.90 20.73
C TYR A 172 -29.54 -10.93 22.04
N GLN A 173 -29.80 -11.93 22.89
CA GLN A 173 -28.98 -12.15 24.08
C GLN A 173 -27.82 -13.08 23.73
N ARG A 174 -26.58 -12.66 24.03
CA ARG A 174 -25.37 -13.41 23.71
C ARG A 174 -25.28 -14.66 24.59
N ASN A 175 -25.32 -15.83 23.96
CA ASN A 175 -24.98 -17.08 24.63
C ASN A 175 -23.45 -17.17 24.81
N CYS A 176 -22.99 -17.20 26.06
CA CYS A 176 -21.58 -17.41 26.38
C CYS A 176 -21.21 -18.91 26.33
N PRO A 177 -19.97 -19.26 25.94
CA PRO A 177 -19.49 -20.64 25.98
C PRO A 177 -19.35 -21.14 27.43
N GLU A 178 -19.51 -22.44 27.64
CA GLU A 178 -19.28 -23.05 28.96
C GLU A 178 -17.79 -22.99 29.34
N LEU A 179 -17.52 -22.61 30.60
CA LEU A 179 -16.18 -22.65 31.18
C LEU A 179 -15.79 -24.10 31.50
N THR A 180 -14.58 -24.49 31.13
CA THR A 180 -14.00 -25.78 31.55
C THR A 180 -13.74 -25.80 33.06
N GLU A 181 -13.94 -26.97 33.69
CA GLU A 181 -14.16 -27.12 35.15
C GLU A 181 -13.00 -26.73 36.09
N GLU A 182 -11.86 -26.24 35.58
CA GLU A 182 -10.63 -25.99 36.35
C GLU A 182 -10.17 -24.51 36.38
N CYS A 183 -11.10 -23.54 36.28
CA CYS A 183 -10.76 -22.11 36.45
C CYS A 183 -10.85 -21.63 37.92
N PRO A 184 -9.76 -21.14 38.54
CA PRO A 184 -9.82 -20.57 39.89
C PRO A 184 -10.59 -19.23 39.93
N PRO A 185 -11.30 -18.89 41.03
CA PRO A 185 -12.02 -17.62 41.16
C PRO A 185 -11.16 -16.35 40.99
N SER A 186 -9.85 -16.44 41.25
CA SER A 186 -8.88 -15.35 41.04
C SER A 186 -8.44 -15.17 39.57
N ARG A 187 -9.03 -15.92 38.64
CA ARG A 187 -8.76 -15.89 37.19
C ARG A 187 -10.01 -15.81 36.32
N LEU A 188 -11.20 -15.67 36.91
CA LEU A 188 -12.37 -15.22 36.14
C LEU A 188 -12.25 -13.71 35.88
N GLU A 189 -12.31 -13.34 34.61
CA GLU A 189 -12.50 -11.96 34.16
C GLU A 189 -13.69 -11.91 33.21
N GLU A 190 -14.36 -10.76 33.12
CA GLU A 190 -15.54 -10.59 32.27
C GLU A 190 -15.14 -9.80 31.03
N ARG A 191 -15.16 -10.45 29.85
CA ARG A 191 -14.69 -9.85 28.59
C ARG A 191 -15.80 -9.89 27.54
N ASN A 192 -16.20 -8.72 27.07
CA ASN A 192 -17.30 -8.52 26.13
C ASN A 192 -18.57 -9.26 26.61
N CYS A 193 -18.99 -8.95 27.84
CA CYS A 193 -20.08 -9.53 28.64
C CYS A 193 -19.97 -11.03 29.05
N CYS A 194 -19.03 -11.80 28.52
CA CYS A 194 -18.89 -13.22 28.85
C CYS A 194 -17.80 -13.50 29.90
N PRO A 195 -18.03 -14.45 30.84
CA PRO A 195 -17.00 -14.86 31.79
C PRO A 195 -15.92 -15.66 31.07
N TYR A 196 -14.69 -15.20 31.17
CA TYR A 196 -13.50 -15.74 30.53
C TYR A 196 -12.49 -16.16 31.60
N CYS A 197 -11.97 -17.38 31.50
CA CYS A 197 -10.84 -17.78 32.32
C CYS A 197 -9.57 -17.12 31.77
N ARG A 198 -9.09 -16.04 32.41
CA ARG A 198 -7.77 -15.45 32.13
C ARG A 198 -6.76 -16.61 32.12
N PRO A 199 -5.89 -16.73 31.10
CA PRO A 199 -4.84 -17.75 31.11
C PRO A 199 -4.02 -17.69 32.40
N LEU A 200 -3.28 -18.74 32.72
CA LEU A 200 -2.20 -18.56 33.69
C LEU A 200 -1.28 -17.48 33.11
N GLN A 201 -1.20 -16.33 33.80
CA GLN A 201 0.08 -15.64 33.82
C GLN A 201 1.06 -16.63 34.46
N THR A 202 1.86 -17.27 33.62
CA THR A 202 3.25 -17.51 33.97
C THR A 202 3.79 -16.22 34.59
N ALA A 203 4.58 -16.33 35.66
CA ALA A 203 5.08 -15.17 36.43
C ALA A 203 6.19 -14.41 35.67
N ARG A 204 6.01 -14.29 34.35
CA ARG A 204 7.03 -13.91 33.40
C ARG A 204 7.35 -12.42 33.42
N ILE A 205 6.63 -11.60 34.18
CA ILE A 205 7.02 -10.21 34.43
C ILE A 205 8.21 -10.14 35.41
N GLU A 206 8.34 -11.14 36.30
CA GLU A 206 9.54 -11.29 37.15
C GLU A 206 10.59 -12.17 36.44
N GLU A 207 10.20 -13.28 35.77
CA GLU A 207 11.16 -14.07 34.97
C GLU A 207 11.73 -13.32 33.74
N LEU A 208 11.09 -12.24 33.25
CA LEU A 208 11.65 -11.42 32.16
C LEU A 208 12.83 -10.55 32.60
N GLN A 209 13.02 -10.32 33.89
CA GLN A 209 14.22 -9.63 34.41
C GLN A 209 15.42 -10.58 34.54
N ASP A 210 15.17 -11.89 34.69
CA ASP A 210 16.17 -12.95 34.76
C ASP A 210 16.41 -13.68 33.41
N ILE A 211 16.01 -13.10 32.27
CA ILE A 211 16.54 -13.52 30.96
C ILE A 211 17.95 -12.93 30.74
N GLY A 212 18.84 -13.25 31.67
CA GLY A 212 20.27 -13.20 31.49
C GLY A 212 20.76 -14.51 30.87
N GLU A 213 21.51 -14.40 29.78
CA GLU A 213 22.46 -15.41 29.26
C GLU A 213 21.93 -16.79 28.78
N GLU A 214 20.75 -17.28 29.19
CA GLU A 214 20.19 -18.59 28.75
C GLU A 214 18.86 -18.50 27.98
N ALA A 215 18.64 -17.44 27.21
CA ALA A 215 17.68 -17.49 26.10
C ALA A 215 18.26 -18.37 24.97
N THR A 216 17.70 -19.56 24.75
CA THR A 216 18.09 -20.42 23.61
C THR A 216 17.92 -19.66 22.29
N ASP A 217 18.97 -19.56 21.47
CA ASP A 217 19.05 -18.73 20.24
C ASP A 217 17.94 -18.97 19.17
N ASP A 218 17.13 -20.02 19.30
CA ASP A 218 16.49 -20.75 18.20
C ASP A 218 14.94 -20.69 18.15
N ILE A 219 14.27 -19.74 18.84
CA ILE A 219 12.79 -19.62 18.84
C ILE A 219 12.29 -18.20 18.51
N TRP A 220 12.55 -17.75 17.27
CA TRP A 220 11.97 -16.53 16.69
C TRP A 220 10.84 -16.88 15.71
N THR A 221 9.62 -17.09 16.20
CA THR A 221 8.48 -17.48 15.37
C THR A 221 7.53 -16.31 15.06
N ALA A 222 6.76 -16.41 13.97
CA ALA A 222 5.73 -15.42 13.65
C ALA A 222 4.68 -15.22 14.76
N GLU A 223 4.46 -16.24 15.60
CA GLU A 223 3.59 -16.16 16.78
C GLU A 223 4.25 -15.39 17.94
N TRP A 224 5.58 -15.50 18.11
CA TRP A 224 6.32 -14.68 19.06
C TRP A 224 6.23 -13.19 18.70
N TYR A 225 6.37 -12.85 17.41
CA TYR A 225 6.26 -11.45 16.95
C TYR A 225 4.84 -10.89 17.08
N ARG A 226 3.78 -11.67 16.78
CA ARG A 226 2.39 -11.23 17.03
C ARG A 226 2.14 -10.92 18.52
N ASN A 227 2.74 -11.69 19.42
CA ASN A 227 2.65 -11.52 20.87
C ASN A 227 3.79 -10.67 21.46
N HIS A 228 4.50 -9.87 20.65
CA HIS A 228 5.60 -9.03 21.11
C HIS A 228 5.09 -7.92 22.06
N PRO A 229 5.75 -7.63 23.21
CA PRO A 229 5.22 -6.70 24.22
C PRO A 229 4.93 -5.26 23.75
N CYS A 230 5.51 -4.82 22.63
CA CYS A 230 5.19 -3.51 22.05
C CYS A 230 3.98 -3.50 21.10
N ASN A 231 3.53 -4.68 20.61
CA ASN A 231 2.27 -4.79 19.88
C ASN A 231 1.11 -4.66 20.88
N ARG A 232 0.55 -3.46 21.01
CA ARG A 232 -0.38 -3.08 22.07
C ARG A 232 -1.28 -1.91 21.65
N ASP A 233 -2.43 -1.79 22.29
CA ASP A 233 -3.31 -0.62 22.13
C ASP A 233 -2.63 0.63 22.71
N CYS A 234 -2.20 1.55 21.84
CA CYS A 234 -1.54 2.79 22.25
C CYS A 234 -2.50 3.70 23.02
N GLN A 235 -2.07 4.18 24.20
CA GLN A 235 -2.87 5.03 25.09
C GLN A 235 -2.32 6.46 25.14
N VAL A 236 -3.21 7.45 25.28
CA VAL A 236 -2.83 8.86 25.40
C VAL A 236 -2.04 9.08 26.68
N GLY A 237 -0.79 9.54 26.57
CA GLY A 237 0.08 9.78 27.72
C GLY A 237 0.69 8.51 28.36
N ALA A 238 0.74 7.40 27.63
CA ALA A 238 1.57 6.25 28.03
C ALA A 238 3.06 6.58 27.93
N GLU A 239 3.85 6.04 28.86
CA GLU A 239 5.32 6.12 28.80
C GLU A 239 5.87 5.29 27.62
N PRO A 240 6.84 5.83 26.83
CA PRO A 240 7.49 5.10 25.75
C PRO A 240 8.20 3.82 26.20
N MET A 241 8.13 2.78 25.36
CA MET A 241 8.82 1.51 25.56
C MET A 241 10.09 1.41 24.71
N THR A 242 11.05 0.59 25.14
CA THR A 242 12.18 0.17 24.29
C THR A 242 11.87 -1.19 23.67
N CYS A 243 11.59 -1.21 22.37
CA CYS A 243 11.10 -2.36 21.64
C CYS A 243 12.26 -3.07 20.95
N ARG A 244 12.61 -4.28 21.42
CA ARG A 244 13.81 -5.02 20.99
C ARG A 244 13.47 -6.18 20.08
N TYR A 245 14.08 -6.20 18.90
CA TYR A 245 13.91 -7.25 17.90
C TYR A 245 15.27 -7.86 17.53
N ASN A 246 15.32 -9.16 17.29
CA ASN A 246 16.50 -9.86 16.75
C ASN A 246 16.18 -10.33 15.33
N PHE A 247 17.01 -9.94 14.36
CA PHE A 247 16.87 -10.30 12.95
C PHE A 247 18.08 -11.14 12.53
N VAL A 248 17.87 -12.42 12.20
CA VAL A 248 18.88 -13.29 11.60
C VAL A 248 18.63 -13.34 10.10
N VAL A 249 19.52 -12.75 9.30
CA VAL A 249 19.44 -12.78 7.83
C VAL A 249 20.13 -14.05 7.34
N GLU A 250 19.38 -15.01 6.82
CA GLU A 250 19.91 -16.32 6.39
C GLU A 250 19.38 -16.79 5.03
N TRP A 251 20.18 -17.61 4.34
CA TRP A 251 19.75 -18.35 3.15
C TRP A 251 18.80 -19.49 3.56
N TYR A 252 17.66 -19.57 2.87
CA TYR A 252 16.59 -20.53 3.12
C TYR A 252 15.96 -21.03 1.80
N GLN A 253 14.84 -21.76 1.89
CA GLN A 253 14.24 -22.50 0.78
C GLN A 253 12.71 -22.51 0.90
N THR A 254 11.97 -22.19 -0.17
CA THR A 254 10.51 -22.42 -0.21
C THR A 254 10.19 -23.92 -0.22
N PHE A 255 9.09 -24.33 0.43
CA PHE A 255 8.77 -25.73 0.73
C PHE A 255 9.91 -26.48 1.47
N SER A 256 10.62 -25.74 2.32
CA SER A 256 11.57 -26.24 3.31
C SER A 256 11.07 -27.47 4.09
N LYS A 257 12.00 -28.22 4.69
CA LYS A 257 11.73 -29.35 5.60
C LYS A 257 10.73 -29.02 6.73
N ALA A 258 10.54 -27.74 7.07
CA ALA A 258 9.54 -27.27 8.02
C ALA A 258 8.08 -27.48 7.54
N CYS A 259 7.82 -27.36 6.23
CA CYS A 259 6.50 -27.53 5.61
C CYS A 259 5.98 -28.97 5.61
N TYR A 260 6.85 -29.96 5.84
CA TYR A 260 6.54 -31.38 6.04
C TYR A 260 5.73 -32.08 4.92
N ASP A 261 4.40 -31.94 4.86
CA ASP A 261 3.52 -32.47 3.80
C ASP A 261 2.51 -31.41 3.28
N CYS A 262 2.76 -30.13 3.54
CA CYS A 262 2.11 -29.04 2.82
C CYS A 262 2.42 -29.13 1.30
N PRO A 263 1.46 -28.87 0.39
CA PRO A 263 0.07 -28.48 0.62
C PRO A 263 -0.93 -29.64 0.68
N ARG A 264 -0.47 -30.90 0.71
CA ARG A 264 -1.36 -32.09 0.82
C ARG A 264 -2.06 -32.17 2.18
N ASN A 265 -1.42 -31.65 3.23
CA ASN A 265 -2.06 -31.35 4.51
C ASN A 265 -1.93 -29.85 4.82
N LEU A 266 -3.06 -29.13 4.73
CA LEU A 266 -3.11 -27.67 4.96
C LEU A 266 -2.69 -27.28 6.39
N THR A 267 -2.89 -28.18 7.37
CA THR A 267 -2.41 -27.98 8.75
C THR A 267 -0.89 -27.78 8.79
N ASP A 268 -0.14 -28.48 7.93
CA ASP A 268 1.32 -28.41 7.91
C ASP A 268 1.83 -27.14 7.22
N CYS A 269 1.01 -26.48 6.40
CA CYS A 269 1.30 -25.17 5.81
C CYS A 269 1.33 -24.03 6.85
N SER A 270 0.74 -24.25 8.04
CA SER A 270 0.74 -23.28 9.15
C SER A 270 1.86 -23.51 10.16
N ARG A 271 2.81 -24.42 9.88
CA ARG A 271 3.96 -24.69 10.76
C ARG A 271 4.93 -23.51 10.80
N PRO A 272 5.56 -23.22 11.96
CA PRO A 272 6.66 -22.27 12.05
C PRO A 272 7.74 -22.55 11.00
N HIS A 273 8.22 -21.49 10.37
CA HIS A 273 9.24 -21.51 9.30
C HIS A 273 8.85 -22.27 8.02
N CYS A 274 7.57 -22.63 7.82
CA CYS A 274 7.10 -23.04 6.50
C CYS A 274 6.88 -21.81 5.61
N VAL A 275 7.83 -21.55 4.71
CA VAL A 275 7.68 -20.55 3.64
C VAL A 275 7.25 -21.27 2.36
N MET A 276 6.15 -20.81 1.76
CA MET A 276 5.57 -21.42 0.55
C MET A 276 5.89 -20.64 -0.73
N GLY A 277 5.75 -19.32 -0.73
CA GLY A 277 5.69 -18.58 -1.99
C GLY A 277 4.44 -19.00 -2.78
N ASP A 278 4.60 -19.36 -4.05
CA ASP A 278 3.50 -19.69 -4.97
C ASP A 278 3.28 -21.17 -5.29
N GLY A 279 4.00 -22.06 -4.58
CA GLY A 279 3.97 -23.51 -4.81
C GLY A 279 5.23 -24.11 -5.41
N LEU A 280 6.23 -23.29 -5.78
CA LEU A 280 7.49 -23.76 -6.36
C LEU A 280 8.68 -23.64 -5.40
N GLU A 281 9.59 -24.62 -5.47
CA GLU A 281 10.85 -24.66 -4.73
C GLU A 281 11.90 -23.72 -5.35
N ARG A 282 12.31 -22.66 -4.64
CA ARG A 282 13.48 -21.82 -4.94
C ARG A 282 14.27 -21.48 -3.67
N SER A 283 15.56 -21.18 -3.84
CA SER A 283 16.39 -20.57 -2.80
C SER A 283 15.91 -19.13 -2.54
N ILE A 284 15.91 -18.72 -1.28
CA ILE A 284 15.45 -17.40 -0.82
C ILE A 284 16.35 -16.87 0.29
N THR A 285 16.35 -15.56 0.50
CA THR A 285 17.12 -14.89 1.55
C THR A 285 16.13 -14.18 2.47
N VAL A 286 16.10 -14.55 3.75
CA VAL A 286 14.98 -14.21 4.65
C VAL A 286 15.45 -13.88 6.05
N VAL A 287 14.61 -13.15 6.79
CA VAL A 287 14.82 -12.88 8.22
C VAL A 287 14.10 -13.95 9.05
N ASN A 288 14.83 -14.61 9.96
CA ASN A 288 14.29 -15.61 10.91
C ASN A 288 13.47 -16.74 10.26
N ARG A 289 13.80 -17.08 9.00
CA ARG A 289 13.08 -18.09 8.18
C ARG A 289 11.59 -17.75 7.99
N MET A 290 11.27 -16.46 7.89
CA MET A 290 9.93 -15.92 7.63
C MET A 290 9.93 -15.09 6.34
N MET A 291 8.84 -15.19 5.57
CA MET A 291 8.61 -14.36 4.37
C MET A 291 7.10 -14.04 4.30
N PRO A 292 6.67 -12.77 4.46
CA PRO A 292 7.47 -11.62 4.89
C PRO A 292 8.17 -11.89 6.23
N GLY A 293 9.25 -11.17 6.48
CA GLY A 293 9.97 -11.21 7.73
C GLY A 293 9.16 -10.66 8.92
N PRO A 294 9.75 -10.64 10.12
CA PRO A 294 9.10 -10.15 11.34
C PRO A 294 8.48 -8.76 11.19
N SER A 295 7.22 -8.61 11.59
CA SER A 295 6.62 -7.28 11.72
C SER A 295 7.12 -6.57 12.96
N ILE A 296 7.45 -5.29 12.82
CA ILE A 296 7.71 -4.36 13.92
C ILE A 296 6.43 -3.56 14.15
N GLU A 297 5.73 -3.84 15.24
CA GLU A 297 4.56 -3.07 15.68
C GLU A 297 4.86 -2.41 17.02
N VAL A 298 4.73 -1.08 17.06
CA VAL A 298 5.07 -0.20 18.19
C VAL A 298 4.11 0.99 18.26
N CYS A 299 4.19 1.77 19.35
CA CYS A 299 3.51 3.05 19.46
C CYS A 299 4.43 4.22 19.06
N GLU A 300 3.83 5.31 18.60
CA GLU A 300 4.52 6.58 18.35
C GLU A 300 5.28 7.06 19.61
N GLY A 301 6.55 7.41 19.44
CA GLY A 301 7.47 7.76 20.53
C GLY A 301 8.26 6.60 21.15
N ASP A 302 7.92 5.33 20.89
CA ASP A 302 8.71 4.18 21.35
C ASP A 302 10.14 4.19 20.76
N GLN A 303 11.10 3.62 21.49
CA GLN A 303 12.47 3.42 21.01
C GLN A 303 12.58 2.05 20.34
N ILE A 304 12.68 2.01 19.01
CA ILE A 304 12.95 0.77 18.26
C ILE A 304 14.44 0.41 18.39
N VAL A 305 14.73 -0.86 18.63
CA VAL A 305 16.09 -1.42 18.63
C VAL A 305 16.08 -2.75 17.90
N VAL A 306 16.88 -2.89 16.84
CA VAL A 306 16.97 -4.12 16.04
C VAL A 306 18.42 -4.60 15.95
N ASP A 307 18.68 -5.79 16.49
CA ASP A 307 19.95 -6.48 16.37
C ASP A 307 19.94 -7.36 15.12
N VAL A 308 20.61 -6.90 14.05
CA VAL A 308 20.68 -7.59 12.75
C VAL A 308 21.96 -8.42 12.68
N LYS A 309 21.82 -9.75 12.82
CA LYS A 309 22.88 -10.75 12.64
C LYS A 309 22.92 -11.18 11.17
N ASN A 310 24.02 -10.94 10.46
CA ASN A 310 24.21 -11.44 9.10
C ASN A 310 24.73 -12.89 9.14
N HIS A 311 23.91 -13.87 8.75
CA HIS A 311 24.29 -15.30 8.67
C HIS A 311 24.48 -15.78 7.21
N LEU A 312 24.56 -14.86 6.24
CA LEU A 312 24.89 -15.17 4.85
C LEU A 312 26.36 -15.62 4.72
N LEU A 313 26.63 -16.49 3.75
CA LEU A 313 27.92 -17.21 3.63
C LEU A 313 29.05 -16.38 3.00
N GLY A 314 28.72 -15.27 2.35
CA GLY A 314 29.69 -14.41 1.64
C GLY A 314 29.14 -13.05 1.19
N GLU A 315 27.86 -12.78 1.39
CA GLU A 315 27.22 -11.51 1.08
C GLU A 315 27.14 -10.61 2.30
N SER A 316 27.37 -9.31 2.11
CA SER A 316 26.97 -8.32 3.10
C SER A 316 25.47 -8.04 3.02
N THR A 317 24.92 -7.35 4.02
CA THR A 317 23.51 -6.95 4.07
C THR A 317 23.36 -5.63 4.81
N SER A 318 22.22 -4.98 4.71
CA SER A 318 21.86 -3.78 5.48
C SER A 318 20.33 -3.72 5.54
N ILE A 319 19.74 -3.03 6.52
CA ILE A 319 18.29 -2.91 6.64
C ILE A 319 17.90 -1.43 6.64
N HIS A 320 17.16 -1.01 5.61
CA HIS A 320 16.53 0.31 5.54
C HIS A 320 15.13 0.29 6.17
N TRP A 321 14.69 1.46 6.63
CA TRP A 321 13.46 1.69 7.40
C TRP A 321 12.53 2.62 6.61
N HIS A 322 11.97 2.09 5.53
CA HIS A 322 11.27 2.84 4.49
C HIS A 322 10.20 3.80 5.05
N GLY A 323 10.40 5.09 4.78
CA GLY A 323 9.53 6.19 5.20
C GLY A 323 9.85 6.79 6.57
N LEU A 324 10.82 6.25 7.32
CA LEU A 324 11.29 6.86 8.56
C LEU A 324 12.46 7.81 8.29
N HIS A 325 12.26 9.10 8.58
CA HIS A 325 13.21 10.16 8.21
C HIS A 325 14.54 10.19 8.98
N GLN A 326 14.69 9.38 10.03
CA GLN A 326 15.94 9.31 10.81
C GLN A 326 16.50 10.67 11.30
N LYS A 327 15.67 11.69 11.51
CA LYS A 327 16.08 13.08 11.83
C LYS A 327 17.03 13.21 13.04
N LYS A 328 17.01 12.24 13.97
CA LYS A 328 17.87 12.17 15.16
C LYS A 328 19.05 11.19 15.00
N THR A 329 19.00 10.33 14.00
CA THR A 329 19.79 9.10 13.85
C THR A 329 20.14 8.80 12.39
N PRO A 330 20.66 9.76 11.58
CA PRO A 330 20.80 9.60 10.12
C PRO A 330 21.75 8.46 9.72
N TYR A 331 22.68 8.07 10.59
CA TYR A 331 23.56 6.90 10.45
C TYR A 331 22.87 5.54 10.71
N MET A 332 21.60 5.52 11.10
CA MET A 332 20.76 4.32 11.26
C MET A 332 19.80 4.10 10.08
N ASP A 333 19.88 4.94 9.04
CA ASP A 333 19.00 4.87 7.86
C ASP A 333 19.17 3.59 7.04
N GLY A 334 20.32 2.93 7.09
CA GLY A 334 20.46 1.58 6.52
C GLY A 334 20.92 1.50 5.07
N VAL A 335 21.14 2.62 4.38
CA VAL A 335 21.72 2.61 3.03
C VAL A 335 23.23 2.37 3.12
N PRO A 336 23.74 1.28 2.51
CA PRO A 336 25.17 1.00 2.51
C PRO A 336 25.89 2.03 1.63
N HIS A 337 27.15 2.32 1.94
CA HIS A 337 27.98 3.29 1.21
C HIS A 337 27.51 4.76 1.28
N ILE A 338 26.26 5.04 1.71
CA ILE A 338 25.74 6.40 1.93
C ILE A 338 25.67 6.72 3.43
N THR A 339 24.76 6.09 4.17
CA THR A 339 24.51 6.42 5.59
C THR A 339 25.28 5.52 6.56
N GLN A 340 25.60 4.29 6.16
CA GLN A 340 26.45 3.36 6.91
C GLN A 340 27.31 2.47 6.00
N CYS A 341 28.21 1.68 6.60
CA CYS A 341 28.83 0.55 5.91
C CYS A 341 27.91 -0.68 5.94
N PRO A 342 27.95 -1.56 4.92
CA PRO A 342 27.16 -2.77 4.92
C PRO A 342 27.65 -3.76 6.00
N ILE A 343 26.72 -4.54 6.57
CA ILE A 343 26.95 -5.54 7.61
C ILE A 343 27.61 -6.76 6.95
N THR A 344 28.89 -7.00 7.23
CA THR A 344 29.65 -8.12 6.66
C THR A 344 29.14 -9.49 7.12
N PRO A 345 29.43 -10.58 6.37
CA PRO A 345 29.15 -11.95 6.81
C PRO A 345 29.58 -12.21 8.26
N HIS A 346 28.71 -12.85 9.03
CA HIS A 346 28.89 -13.19 10.45
C HIS A 346 29.03 -12.00 11.42
N ALA A 347 28.89 -10.75 10.96
CA ALA A 347 28.80 -9.59 11.84
C ALA A 347 27.37 -9.39 12.38
N THR A 348 27.26 -8.60 13.45
CA THR A 348 25.99 -8.10 13.98
C THR A 348 26.05 -6.58 14.06
N PHE A 349 24.99 -5.90 13.62
CA PHE A 349 24.83 -4.45 13.75
C PHE A 349 23.53 -4.13 14.47
N ARG A 350 23.57 -3.14 15.37
CA ARG A 350 22.42 -2.68 16.15
C ARG A 350 21.88 -1.38 15.59
N TYR A 351 20.71 -1.45 14.96
CA TYR A 351 19.90 -0.27 14.69
C TYR A 351 19.22 0.20 15.97
N SER A 352 19.18 1.51 16.20
CA SER A 352 18.48 2.12 17.34
C SER A 352 18.00 3.52 16.96
N PHE A 353 16.69 3.66 16.74
CA PHE A 353 16.04 4.92 16.34
C PHE A 353 14.62 5.02 16.94
N PRO A 354 14.11 6.22 17.22
CA PRO A 354 12.77 6.38 17.77
C PRO A 354 11.67 6.27 16.71
N ALA A 355 10.49 5.80 17.14
CA ALA A 355 9.27 5.71 16.35
C ALA A 355 8.58 7.09 16.21
N ASP A 356 9.28 8.03 15.57
CA ASP A 356 8.92 9.46 15.49
C ASP A 356 7.79 9.79 14.49
N LEU A 357 7.25 8.82 13.76
CA LEU A 357 6.24 9.03 12.71
C LEU A 357 5.21 7.88 12.72
N SER A 358 4.00 8.14 13.21
CA SER A 358 2.89 7.19 13.04
C SER A 358 2.49 7.01 11.58
N GLY A 359 2.18 5.76 11.20
CA GLY A 359 1.88 5.40 9.81
C GLY A 359 2.08 3.92 9.47
N THR A 360 1.84 3.59 8.21
CA THR A 360 2.21 2.31 7.59
C THR A 360 3.55 2.45 6.87
N HIS A 361 4.58 1.81 7.45
CA HIS A 361 5.93 1.76 6.93
C HIS A 361 6.34 0.30 6.70
N PHE A 362 7.55 0.09 6.18
CA PHE A 362 8.14 -1.24 6.11
C PHE A 362 9.66 -1.15 6.26
N TRP A 363 10.30 -2.29 6.45
CA TRP A 363 11.74 -2.43 6.42
C TRP A 363 12.12 -3.42 5.32
N HIS A 364 13.30 -3.24 4.72
CA HIS A 364 13.82 -4.15 3.69
C HIS A 364 15.34 -4.12 3.63
N SER A 365 15.94 -5.11 2.97
CA SER A 365 17.35 -5.02 2.60
C SER A 365 17.56 -3.93 1.56
N HIS A 366 18.58 -3.10 1.77
CA HIS A 366 19.05 -2.07 0.84
C HIS A 366 20.41 -2.51 0.28
N THR A 367 20.53 -3.79 -0.12
CA THR A 367 21.80 -4.40 -0.56
C THR A 367 21.54 -5.55 -1.52
N GLY A 368 21.87 -5.35 -2.80
CA GLY A 368 21.63 -6.31 -3.85
C GLY A 368 20.15 -6.66 -4.00
N MET A 369 19.90 -7.83 -4.61
CA MET A 369 18.55 -8.30 -4.87
C MET A 369 17.87 -8.96 -3.65
N GLN A 370 18.42 -8.78 -2.44
CA GLN A 370 17.99 -9.48 -1.22
C GLN A 370 16.53 -9.19 -0.84
N ARG A 371 16.01 -8.01 -1.18
CA ARG A 371 14.58 -7.68 -1.02
C ARG A 371 13.70 -8.60 -1.86
N GLY A 372 14.01 -8.76 -3.15
CA GLY A 372 13.31 -9.68 -4.05
C GLY A 372 13.43 -11.17 -3.67
N ASP A 373 14.48 -11.51 -2.92
CA ASP A 373 14.68 -12.86 -2.38
C ASP A 373 14.04 -13.09 -1.00
N GLY A 374 13.43 -12.07 -0.37
CA GLY A 374 12.61 -12.22 0.85
C GLY A 374 13.00 -11.37 2.07
N VAL A 375 14.03 -10.52 1.98
CA VAL A 375 14.46 -9.66 3.11
C VAL A 375 13.64 -8.37 3.16
N PHE A 376 12.40 -8.48 3.63
CA PHE A 376 11.50 -7.36 3.94
C PHE A 376 10.43 -7.73 4.96
N GLY A 377 9.81 -6.75 5.62
CA GLY A 377 8.70 -6.95 6.55
C GLY A 377 8.03 -5.64 6.97
N ALA A 378 6.83 -5.72 7.53
CA ALA A 378 6.02 -4.55 7.88
C ALA A 378 6.56 -3.80 9.12
N LEU A 379 6.44 -2.48 9.13
CA LEU A 379 6.76 -1.60 10.26
C LEU A 379 5.57 -0.67 10.51
N ILE A 380 4.78 -0.94 11.56
CA ILE A 380 3.58 -0.16 11.87
C ILE A 380 3.83 0.64 13.15
N ILE A 381 3.77 1.97 13.05
CA ILE A 381 3.85 2.87 14.19
C ILE A 381 2.43 3.39 14.46
N ARG A 382 1.85 2.97 15.57
CA ARG A 382 0.46 3.24 15.93
C ARG A 382 0.37 4.47 16.84
N LYS A 383 -0.61 5.33 16.63
CA LYS A 383 -1.01 6.41 17.56
C LYS A 383 -2.31 6.02 18.28
N PRO A 384 -2.62 6.57 19.47
CA PRO A 384 -3.88 6.27 20.15
C PRO A 384 -5.08 6.58 19.25
N LYS A 385 -6.06 5.67 19.16
CA LYS A 385 -7.21 5.80 18.23
C LYS A 385 -8.02 7.10 18.43
N THR A 386 -8.02 7.65 19.64
CA THR A 386 -8.66 8.94 19.98
C THR A 386 -7.86 10.18 19.55
N ALA A 387 -6.60 10.01 19.14
CA ALA A 387 -5.70 11.05 18.63
C ALA A 387 -5.44 10.92 17.11
N GLU A 388 -5.93 9.85 16.48
CA GLU A 388 -5.89 9.70 15.02
C GLU A 388 -7.05 10.46 14.34
N PRO A 389 -6.80 11.26 13.28
CA PRO A 389 -7.86 11.94 12.52
C PRO A 389 -8.93 11.00 11.96
N HIS A 390 -8.50 9.83 11.44
CA HIS A 390 -9.38 8.80 10.88
C HIS A 390 -9.84 7.76 11.90
N GLY A 391 -9.52 7.91 13.19
CA GLY A 391 -9.89 6.95 14.24
C GLY A 391 -11.39 6.71 14.39
N GLY A 392 -12.24 7.63 13.92
CA GLY A 392 -13.69 7.43 13.85
C GLY A 392 -14.20 6.64 12.64
N LEU A 393 -13.38 6.44 11.61
CA LEU A 393 -13.79 5.82 10.33
C LEU A 393 -13.76 4.28 10.36
N TYR A 394 -12.90 3.69 11.20
CA TYR A 394 -12.80 2.24 11.37
C TYR A 394 -13.11 1.80 12.81
N ASP A 395 -13.49 0.54 12.99
CA ASP A 395 -13.71 -0.08 14.30
C ASP A 395 -12.47 -0.83 14.76
N PHE A 396 -11.85 -1.61 13.87
CA PHE A 396 -10.63 -2.38 14.12
C PHE A 396 -9.47 -2.01 13.19
N ASP A 397 -8.25 -2.10 13.71
CA ASP A 397 -6.98 -1.90 13.00
C ASP A 397 -5.99 -2.91 13.58
N LEU A 398 -5.88 -4.07 12.93
CA LEU A 398 -5.27 -5.28 13.51
C LEU A 398 -4.06 -5.73 12.69
N SER A 399 -3.11 -6.39 13.36
CA SER A 399 -1.94 -7.02 12.74
C SER A 399 -2.29 -7.96 11.58
N GLU A 400 -3.44 -8.63 11.64
CA GLU A 400 -3.90 -9.57 10.62
C GLU A 400 -4.44 -8.91 9.34
N HIS A 401 -4.77 -7.61 9.36
CA HIS A 401 -5.24 -6.83 8.19
C HIS A 401 -4.11 -6.04 7.50
N VAL A 402 -2.85 -6.28 7.90
CA VAL A 402 -1.67 -5.83 7.15
C VAL A 402 -1.46 -6.72 5.92
N MET A 403 -1.28 -6.09 4.76
CA MET A 403 -1.14 -6.73 3.45
C MET A 403 0.18 -6.33 2.82
N VAL A 404 1.19 -7.18 2.95
CA VAL A 404 2.46 -7.04 2.24
C VAL A 404 2.37 -7.76 0.90
N VAL A 405 2.61 -7.00 -0.17
CA VAL A 405 2.56 -7.44 -1.57
C VAL A 405 3.97 -7.62 -2.10
N GLN A 406 4.21 -8.69 -2.85
CA GLN A 406 5.49 -8.98 -3.48
C GLN A 406 5.28 -9.60 -4.88
N ASP A 407 6.11 -9.20 -5.83
CA ASP A 407 6.29 -9.80 -7.14
C ASP A 407 7.21 -11.01 -7.03
N TRP A 408 7.03 -11.98 -7.93
CA TRP A 408 7.64 -13.30 -7.75
C TRP A 408 8.19 -13.89 -9.04
N ILE A 409 9.43 -14.37 -8.95
CA ILE A 409 10.17 -15.06 -9.99
C ILE A 409 10.83 -16.31 -9.41
N HIS A 410 11.10 -17.31 -10.24
CA HIS A 410 11.42 -18.66 -9.77
C HIS A 410 12.92 -18.98 -9.60
N ASP A 411 13.80 -18.09 -10.06
CA ASP A 411 15.24 -18.07 -9.73
C ASP A 411 15.53 -17.05 -8.61
N THR A 412 16.77 -16.99 -8.10
CA THR A 412 17.18 -15.92 -7.16
C THR A 412 17.31 -14.57 -7.88
N GLY A 413 17.11 -13.47 -7.15
CA GLY A 413 17.17 -12.12 -7.69
C GLY A 413 18.54 -11.82 -8.33
N ALA A 414 19.64 -12.25 -7.71
CA ALA A 414 20.99 -12.10 -8.27
C ALA A 414 21.21 -12.90 -9.57
N SER A 415 20.53 -14.04 -9.73
CA SER A 415 20.53 -14.83 -10.97
C SER A 415 19.80 -14.10 -12.09
N ILE A 416 18.60 -13.57 -11.82
CA ILE A 416 17.82 -12.79 -12.79
C ILE A 416 18.51 -11.47 -13.15
N PHE A 417 19.13 -10.77 -12.19
CA PHE A 417 19.90 -9.55 -12.45
C PHE A 417 21.05 -9.83 -13.42
N SER A 418 21.76 -10.94 -13.22
CA SER A 418 22.81 -11.40 -14.13
C SER A 418 22.26 -11.78 -15.50
N TYR A 419 21.14 -12.50 -15.56
CA TYR A 419 20.48 -12.96 -16.79
C TYR A 419 19.93 -11.82 -17.65
N HIS A 420 19.36 -10.80 -17.01
CA HIS A 420 18.84 -9.60 -17.65
C HIS A 420 19.99 -8.81 -18.31
N HIS A 421 20.97 -8.36 -17.52
CA HIS A 421 22.02 -7.47 -18.00
C HIS A 421 23.11 -8.15 -18.87
N HIS A 422 23.39 -9.44 -18.66
CA HIS A 422 24.49 -10.15 -19.33
C HIS A 422 24.04 -11.29 -20.28
N SER A 423 22.73 -11.50 -20.50
CA SER A 423 22.28 -12.63 -21.35
C SER A 423 21.12 -12.33 -22.29
N ARG A 424 19.88 -12.25 -21.80
CA ARG A 424 18.68 -12.20 -22.68
C ARG A 424 17.69 -11.08 -22.38
N GLY A 425 17.97 -10.21 -21.40
CA GLY A 425 17.10 -9.07 -21.07
C GLY A 425 15.77 -9.44 -20.42
N ASP A 426 15.55 -10.70 -20.02
CA ASP A 426 14.34 -11.08 -19.28
C ASP A 426 14.51 -10.81 -17.79
N ASN A 427 13.51 -10.17 -17.20
CA ASN A 427 13.34 -9.94 -15.77
C ASN A 427 11.86 -9.96 -15.36
N LYS A 428 10.96 -10.55 -16.16
CA LYS A 428 9.51 -10.39 -15.99
C LYS A 428 8.98 -11.27 -14.85
N PRO A 429 8.35 -10.69 -13.80
CA PRO A 429 7.79 -11.46 -12.69
C PRO A 429 6.71 -12.42 -13.18
N HIS A 430 6.83 -13.67 -12.78
CA HIS A 430 5.98 -14.77 -13.23
C HIS A 430 4.64 -14.80 -12.49
N ASN A 431 4.59 -14.25 -11.27
CA ASN A 431 3.47 -14.34 -10.36
C ASN A 431 3.54 -13.23 -9.27
N LEU A 432 2.51 -13.14 -8.41
CA LEU A 432 2.47 -12.27 -7.23
C LEU A 432 2.19 -13.08 -5.96
N LEU A 433 2.62 -12.55 -4.81
CA LEU A 433 2.35 -13.05 -3.47
C LEU A 433 1.63 -12.02 -2.59
N ILE A 434 0.77 -12.52 -1.71
CA ILE A 434 0.10 -11.76 -0.65
C ILE A 434 0.52 -12.38 0.68
N ASN A 435 1.19 -11.61 1.54
CA ASN A 435 1.78 -12.12 2.80
C ASN A 435 2.54 -13.45 2.59
N GLY A 436 3.37 -13.52 1.53
CA GLY A 436 4.26 -14.65 1.25
C GLY A 436 3.58 -15.89 0.65
N LYS A 437 2.32 -15.77 0.23
CA LYS A 437 1.49 -16.87 -0.32
C LYS A 437 0.93 -16.49 -1.70
N GLY A 438 0.79 -17.48 -2.57
CA GLY A 438 0.04 -17.35 -3.81
C GLY A 438 -0.23 -18.71 -4.48
N ARG A 439 -0.99 -18.71 -5.57
CA ARG A 439 -1.07 -19.83 -6.52
C ARG A 439 -0.52 -19.39 -7.87
N TYR A 440 0.20 -20.27 -8.58
CA TYR A 440 0.67 -20.00 -9.94
C TYR A 440 -0.38 -20.37 -11.01
N TYR A 441 -1.43 -19.54 -11.11
CA TYR A 441 -2.60 -19.78 -11.97
C TYR A 441 -2.26 -20.08 -13.43
N ASN A 442 -1.29 -19.39 -14.02
CA ASN A 442 -0.87 -19.62 -15.40
C ASN A 442 -0.43 -21.07 -15.64
N ARG A 443 0.31 -21.65 -14.69
CA ARG A 443 0.76 -23.04 -14.76
C ARG A 443 -0.39 -24.02 -14.51
N ILE A 444 -1.21 -23.79 -13.48
CA ILE A 444 -2.41 -24.61 -13.17
C ILE A 444 -3.31 -24.71 -14.40
N TRP A 445 -3.63 -23.58 -15.03
CA TRP A 445 -4.49 -23.52 -16.21
C TRP A 445 -3.83 -24.10 -17.47
N ALA A 446 -2.50 -24.01 -17.63
CA ALA A 446 -1.78 -24.65 -18.73
C ALA A 446 -1.80 -26.19 -18.61
N GLU A 447 -1.53 -26.72 -17.41
CA GLU A 447 -1.55 -28.17 -17.13
C GLU A 447 -2.97 -28.75 -17.26
N ALA A 448 -4.00 -28.01 -16.81
CA ALA A 448 -5.41 -28.36 -17.05
C ALA A 448 -5.74 -28.41 -18.56
N LYS A 449 -5.40 -27.37 -19.33
CA LYS A 449 -5.62 -27.32 -20.80
C LYS A 449 -4.93 -28.47 -21.54
N GLN A 450 -3.71 -28.85 -21.15
CA GLN A 450 -3.02 -30.03 -21.70
C GLN A 450 -3.74 -31.33 -21.35
N THR A 451 -4.25 -31.45 -20.11
CA THR A 451 -4.94 -32.66 -19.63
C THR A 451 -6.28 -32.85 -20.35
N HIS A 452 -7.04 -31.77 -20.57
CA HIS A 452 -8.27 -31.82 -21.38
C HIS A 452 -8.00 -32.27 -22.83
N ARG A 453 -7.01 -31.69 -23.52
CA ARG A 453 -6.65 -32.12 -24.90
C ARG A 453 -6.27 -33.60 -24.96
N ARG A 454 -5.46 -34.09 -24.01
CA ARG A 454 -5.10 -35.52 -23.91
C ARG A 454 -6.29 -36.43 -23.63
N ALA A 455 -7.34 -35.94 -22.98
CA ALA A 455 -8.59 -36.68 -22.79
C ALA A 455 -9.42 -36.72 -24.09
N GLU A 456 -9.56 -35.58 -24.77
CA GLU A 456 -10.23 -35.46 -26.08
C GLU A 456 -9.56 -36.37 -27.13
N GLU A 457 -8.23 -36.30 -27.25
CA GLU A 457 -7.41 -37.17 -28.10
C GLU A 457 -7.67 -38.66 -27.79
N ARG A 458 -7.72 -39.06 -26.51
CA ARG A 458 -8.05 -40.44 -26.11
C ARG A 458 -9.48 -40.86 -26.45
N THR A 459 -10.45 -39.94 -26.43
CA THR A 459 -11.84 -40.25 -26.86
C THR A 459 -12.01 -40.29 -28.38
N THR A 460 -11.08 -39.73 -29.16
CA THR A 460 -11.14 -39.69 -30.63
C THR A 460 -10.32 -40.77 -31.36
N GLN A 461 -9.44 -41.49 -30.66
CA GLN A 461 -8.75 -42.65 -31.26
C GLN A 461 -9.71 -43.85 -31.43
N PRO A 462 -9.82 -44.44 -32.64
CA PRO A 462 -10.53 -45.70 -32.81
C PRO A 462 -9.83 -46.82 -32.03
N VAL A 463 -10.58 -47.58 -31.24
CA VAL A 463 -10.07 -48.81 -30.63
C VAL A 463 -9.95 -49.89 -31.70
N GLU A 464 -8.78 -49.97 -32.35
CA GLU A 464 -8.47 -51.12 -33.19
C GLU A 464 -8.51 -52.41 -32.33
N PRO A 465 -9.29 -53.43 -32.73
CA PRO A 465 -9.33 -54.68 -32.00
C PRO A 465 -8.00 -55.41 -32.13
N LEU A 466 -7.39 -55.76 -30.98
CA LEU A 466 -6.09 -56.44 -30.90
C LEU A 466 -6.02 -57.63 -31.89
N PRO A 467 -4.94 -57.75 -32.69
CA PRO A 467 -4.74 -58.88 -33.59
C PRO A 467 -4.87 -60.21 -32.86
N LYS A 468 -5.62 -61.16 -33.44
CA LYS A 468 -5.97 -62.45 -32.78
C LYS A 468 -4.76 -63.22 -32.24
N SER A 469 -3.59 -63.07 -32.87
CA SER A 469 -2.31 -63.65 -32.43
C SER A 469 -1.89 -63.27 -31.00
N GLN A 470 -2.34 -62.13 -30.46
CA GLN A 470 -2.07 -61.75 -29.06
C GLN A 470 -3.13 -62.27 -28.07
N VAL A 471 -4.34 -62.59 -28.54
CA VAL A 471 -5.43 -63.08 -27.67
C VAL A 471 -5.15 -64.51 -27.20
N ASP A 472 -4.67 -65.38 -28.10
CA ASP A 472 -4.43 -66.80 -27.79
C ASP A 472 -3.25 -66.99 -26.80
N PHE A 473 -2.26 -66.08 -26.80
CA PHE A 473 -1.15 -66.09 -25.84
C PHE A 473 -1.60 -65.79 -24.39
N VAL A 474 -2.68 -65.02 -24.21
CA VAL A 474 -3.25 -64.69 -22.88
C VAL A 474 -4.17 -65.80 -22.36
N GLN A 475 -4.60 -66.74 -23.22
CA GLN A 475 -5.38 -67.91 -22.82
C GLN A 475 -4.53 -69.13 -22.45
N THR A 476 -3.29 -69.22 -22.94
CA THR A 476 -2.39 -70.37 -22.68
C THR A 476 -1.53 -70.26 -21.42
N LEU A 477 -1.57 -69.12 -20.69
CA LEU A 477 -0.86 -68.95 -19.42
C LEU A 477 -1.48 -69.78 -18.27
N PRO A 478 -0.67 -70.48 -17.45
CA PRO A 478 -1.17 -71.35 -16.39
C PRO A 478 -1.87 -70.58 -15.25
N ARG A 479 -2.88 -71.22 -14.65
CA ARG A 479 -3.90 -70.59 -13.76
C ARG A 479 -3.35 -69.78 -12.59
N GLN A 480 -2.15 -70.08 -12.09
CA GLN A 480 -1.50 -69.31 -11.02
C GLN A 480 -1.14 -67.88 -11.45
N ALA A 481 -0.76 -67.66 -12.72
CA ALA A 481 -0.41 -66.34 -13.23
C ALA A 481 -1.59 -65.35 -13.24
N ARG A 482 -2.84 -65.83 -13.33
CA ARG A 482 -4.05 -64.98 -13.29
C ARG A 482 -4.45 -64.51 -11.88
N LEU A 483 -3.93 -65.14 -10.82
CA LEU A 483 -4.34 -64.82 -9.44
C LEU A 483 -3.41 -63.80 -8.75
N ALA A 484 -2.20 -63.58 -9.26
CA ALA A 484 -1.18 -62.73 -8.64
C ALA A 484 -1.47 -61.20 -8.67
N LYS A 485 -2.57 -60.75 -9.28
CA LYS A 485 -2.96 -59.33 -9.37
C LYS A 485 -4.21 -58.95 -8.56
N ALA A 486 -4.85 -59.90 -7.87
CA ALA A 486 -6.21 -59.72 -7.35
C ALA A 486 -6.33 -59.62 -5.82
N ASN A 487 -5.23 -59.69 -5.04
CA ASN A 487 -5.36 -59.79 -3.59
C ASN A 487 -4.13 -59.29 -2.79
N THR A 488 -4.22 -58.08 -2.22
CA THR A 488 -3.45 -57.63 -1.03
C THR A 488 -4.08 -56.36 -0.44
N THR A 489 -4.92 -56.49 0.59
CA THR A 489 -5.36 -55.37 1.46
C THR A 489 -5.05 -55.68 2.91
N LYS A 490 -4.38 -54.74 3.60
CA LYS A 490 -3.92 -54.81 5.02
C LYS A 490 -2.83 -55.89 5.24
N LEU A 491 -1.87 -55.76 6.16
CA LEU A 491 -1.70 -54.87 7.33
C LEU A 491 -0.39 -54.05 7.28
N PHE A 492 -0.23 -53.14 8.26
CA PHE A 492 0.95 -52.30 8.48
C PHE A 492 2.23 -53.09 8.84
N PRO A 493 3.37 -52.78 8.21
CA PRO A 493 4.68 -52.84 8.83
C PRO A 493 5.06 -51.46 9.40
N VAL A 494 5.37 -51.38 10.69
CA VAL A 494 6.05 -50.19 11.25
C VAL A 494 7.47 -50.16 10.70
N ASN A 495 7.80 -49.16 9.89
CA ASN A 495 9.17 -48.92 9.43
C ASN A 495 9.40 -47.42 9.23
N SER A 496 10.39 -46.87 9.93
CA SER A 496 10.57 -45.43 10.17
C SER A 496 11.25 -44.69 9.02
N ARG A 497 10.68 -44.78 7.82
CA ARG A 497 10.98 -43.90 6.68
C ARG A 497 9.68 -43.57 5.96
N GLN A 498 9.05 -42.46 6.34
CA GLN A 498 7.99 -41.88 5.53
C GLN A 498 8.53 -41.61 4.13
N LYS A 499 7.79 -42.05 3.11
CA LYS A 499 7.96 -41.49 1.77
C LYS A 499 7.52 -40.03 1.86
N ARG A 500 8.46 -39.10 1.73
CA ARG A 500 8.13 -37.76 1.24
C ARG A 500 7.40 -37.93 -0.09
N GLY A 501 6.45 -37.04 -0.40
CA GLY A 501 5.96 -36.90 -1.76
C GLY A 501 7.13 -36.64 -2.73
N ASN A 502 6.92 -36.88 -4.02
CA ASN A 502 7.88 -36.39 -5.01
C ASN A 502 7.86 -34.85 -4.93
N LEU A 503 8.97 -34.23 -4.54
CA LEU A 503 9.05 -32.78 -4.35
C LEU A 503 8.78 -32.04 -5.67
N ASN A 504 9.19 -32.65 -6.78
CA ASN A 504 8.91 -32.21 -8.15
C ASN A 504 7.40 -32.22 -8.54
N GLU A 505 6.50 -32.65 -7.65
CA GLU A 505 5.05 -32.74 -7.85
C GLU A 505 4.31 -32.10 -6.67
N ILE A 506 4.52 -30.80 -6.43
CA ILE A 506 3.66 -30.00 -5.54
C ILE A 506 2.34 -29.68 -6.28
N PRO A 507 1.16 -30.03 -5.73
CA PRO A 507 -0.12 -29.65 -6.32
C PRO A 507 -0.40 -28.16 -6.03
N LEU A 508 -0.17 -27.33 -7.05
CA LEU A 508 -0.24 -25.87 -6.98
C LEU A 508 -1.67 -25.37 -6.69
N GLU A 509 -2.67 -26.15 -7.06
CA GLU A 509 -4.09 -25.93 -6.78
C GLU A 509 -4.45 -26.06 -5.29
N LEU A 510 -3.60 -26.70 -4.47
CA LEU A 510 -3.81 -26.85 -3.02
C LEU A 510 -3.03 -25.82 -2.18
N VAL A 511 -2.17 -24.99 -2.78
CA VAL A 511 -1.41 -23.98 -2.02
C VAL A 511 -2.41 -22.97 -1.42
N PRO A 512 -2.39 -22.74 -0.09
CA PRO A 512 -3.39 -21.91 0.57
C PRO A 512 -3.19 -20.42 0.27
N HIS A 513 -4.28 -19.72 -0.03
CA HIS A 513 -4.28 -18.25 -0.12
C HIS A 513 -4.00 -17.59 1.24
N GLN A 514 -3.75 -16.28 1.20
CA GLN A 514 -3.95 -15.46 2.39
C GLN A 514 -5.45 -15.31 2.67
N VAL A 515 -5.83 -15.32 3.95
CA VAL A 515 -7.21 -15.15 4.41
C VAL A 515 -7.25 -14.00 5.41
N TYR A 516 -8.22 -13.11 5.25
CA TYR A 516 -8.51 -12.00 6.14
C TYR A 516 -9.92 -12.19 6.70
N THR A 517 -10.06 -12.31 8.02
CA THR A 517 -11.35 -12.50 8.67
C THR A 517 -11.98 -11.16 9.04
N VAL A 518 -13.29 -11.02 8.87
CA VAL A 518 -14.07 -9.84 9.26
C VAL A 518 -15.41 -10.24 9.87
N ARG A 519 -15.92 -9.46 10.82
CA ARG A 519 -17.28 -9.59 11.36
C ARG A 519 -18.23 -8.65 10.63
N ARG A 520 -19.41 -9.16 10.25
CA ARG A 520 -20.48 -8.35 9.63
C ARG A 520 -20.87 -7.15 10.51
N GLY A 521 -21.02 -5.98 9.90
CA GLY A 521 -21.40 -4.73 10.56
C GLY A 521 -20.24 -3.92 11.14
N PHE A 522 -18.98 -4.38 10.98
CA PHE A 522 -17.80 -3.68 11.49
C PHE A 522 -16.89 -3.18 10.36
N ARG A 523 -16.13 -2.13 10.64
CA ARG A 523 -15.21 -1.46 9.72
C ARG A 523 -13.76 -1.77 10.08
N TYR A 524 -12.95 -2.14 9.10
CA TYR A 524 -11.58 -2.61 9.29
C TYR A 524 -10.60 -1.73 8.52
N ARG A 525 -9.55 -1.23 9.19
CA ARG A 525 -8.41 -0.64 8.51
C ARG A 525 -7.53 -1.76 7.94
N PHE A 526 -7.41 -1.80 6.63
CA PHE A 526 -6.38 -2.57 5.93
C PHE A 526 -5.17 -1.67 5.66
N ARG A 527 -3.97 -2.24 5.71
CA ARG A 527 -2.70 -1.53 5.52
C ARG A 527 -1.91 -2.21 4.40
N ILE A 528 -1.89 -1.62 3.21
CA ILE A 528 -1.18 -2.13 2.03
C ILE A 528 0.28 -1.67 2.08
N ILE A 529 1.21 -2.60 1.89
CA ILE A 529 2.64 -2.36 1.71
C ILE A 529 3.06 -3.00 0.39
N ASN A 530 3.50 -2.19 -0.57
CA ASN A 530 4.13 -2.72 -1.79
C ASN A 530 5.65 -2.83 -1.57
N ALA A 531 6.13 -4.07 -1.40
CA ALA A 531 7.56 -4.39 -1.23
C ALA A 531 8.24 -4.87 -2.53
N GLU A 532 7.51 -4.85 -3.66
CA GLU A 532 7.90 -5.43 -4.95
C GLU A 532 9.18 -4.81 -5.52
N TYR A 533 10.03 -5.59 -6.20
CA TYR A 533 11.38 -5.14 -6.60
C TYR A 533 11.58 -4.96 -8.12
N LEU A 534 10.62 -5.37 -8.94
CA LEU A 534 10.58 -5.22 -10.40
C LEU A 534 9.45 -4.25 -10.83
N ASN A 535 9.23 -4.09 -12.13
CA ASN A 535 8.24 -3.15 -12.69
C ASN A 535 6.83 -3.75 -12.82
N CYS A 536 6.14 -3.94 -11.69
CA CYS A 536 4.80 -4.54 -11.66
C CYS A 536 3.80 -3.74 -10.79
N PRO A 537 3.31 -2.56 -11.19
CA PRO A 537 2.35 -1.80 -10.38
C PRO A 537 1.06 -2.59 -10.14
N ILE A 538 0.55 -2.61 -8.90
CA ILE A 538 -0.57 -3.49 -8.50
C ILE A 538 -1.86 -2.73 -8.31
N VAL A 539 -2.92 -3.16 -9.00
CA VAL A 539 -4.31 -2.77 -8.73
C VAL A 539 -4.88 -3.67 -7.63
N VAL A 540 -5.23 -3.10 -6.48
CA VAL A 540 -5.90 -3.77 -5.36
C VAL A 540 -7.40 -3.43 -5.38
N SER A 541 -8.25 -4.44 -5.24
CA SER A 541 -9.72 -4.30 -5.14
C SER A 541 -10.35 -5.44 -4.33
N VAL A 542 -11.62 -5.32 -3.93
CA VAL A 542 -12.35 -6.35 -3.19
C VAL A 542 -13.75 -6.56 -3.79
N ASP A 543 -14.11 -7.81 -4.07
CA ASP A 543 -15.40 -8.16 -4.68
C ASP A 543 -16.57 -7.62 -3.84
N GLY A 544 -17.37 -6.73 -4.44
CA GLY A 544 -18.58 -6.15 -3.84
C GLY A 544 -18.35 -5.06 -2.78
N HIS A 545 -17.11 -4.68 -2.47
CA HIS A 545 -16.80 -3.70 -1.43
C HIS A 545 -16.06 -2.49 -2.01
N ASN A 546 -16.55 -1.27 -1.74
CA ASN A 546 -15.76 -0.05 -1.93
C ASN A 546 -14.66 0.03 -0.86
N LEU A 547 -13.57 0.71 -1.18
CA LEU A 547 -12.45 0.98 -0.28
C LEU A 547 -12.46 2.47 0.07
N THR A 548 -12.55 2.85 1.34
CA THR A 548 -12.37 4.26 1.75
C THR A 548 -10.89 4.50 2.01
N ALA A 549 -10.15 5.05 1.05
CA ALA A 549 -8.73 5.36 1.22
C ALA A 549 -8.55 6.52 2.23
N ILE A 550 -7.62 6.36 3.19
CA ILE A 550 -7.42 7.30 4.32
C ILE A 550 -5.95 7.69 4.57
N ASN A 551 -4.97 6.95 4.06
CA ASN A 551 -3.55 7.24 4.29
C ASN A 551 -2.71 6.80 3.08
N SER A 552 -1.63 7.53 2.76
CA SER A 552 -0.58 7.06 1.84
C SER A 552 0.80 7.38 2.42
N ASP A 553 1.72 6.42 2.30
CA ASP A 553 3.09 6.49 2.83
C ASP A 553 3.24 6.87 4.32
N GLY A 554 2.17 6.71 5.12
CA GLY A 554 2.12 7.11 6.53
C GLY A 554 1.38 8.43 6.77
N TYR A 555 1.07 9.21 5.73
CA TYR A 555 0.39 10.50 5.85
C TYR A 555 -1.11 10.38 5.63
N ASP A 556 -1.87 10.94 6.57
CA ASP A 556 -3.33 10.96 6.58
C ASP A 556 -3.87 11.91 5.47
N ILE A 557 -4.82 11.43 4.65
CA ILE A 557 -5.40 12.16 3.51
C ILE A 557 -6.90 12.42 3.70
N GLU A 558 -7.45 13.40 2.98
CA GLU A 558 -8.91 13.57 2.91
C GLU A 558 -9.56 12.27 2.38
N ALA A 559 -10.39 11.66 3.22
CA ALA A 559 -10.89 10.30 3.00
C ALA A 559 -11.78 10.21 1.75
N MET A 560 -11.51 9.23 0.88
CA MET A 560 -12.21 9.07 -0.39
C MET A 560 -12.63 7.62 -0.67
N ASP A 561 -13.88 7.43 -1.10
CA ASP A 561 -14.39 6.13 -1.54
C ASP A 561 -13.96 5.82 -2.97
N VAL A 562 -13.26 4.70 -3.15
CA VAL A 562 -12.70 4.24 -4.42
C VAL A 562 -13.03 2.77 -4.66
N GLY A 563 -13.01 2.34 -5.93
CA GLY A 563 -13.24 0.95 -6.33
C GLY A 563 -11.95 0.13 -6.35
N SER A 564 -10.84 0.78 -6.69
CA SER A 564 -9.50 0.19 -6.66
C SER A 564 -8.44 1.21 -6.28
N ILE A 565 -7.33 0.71 -5.73
CA ILE A 565 -6.12 1.48 -5.44
C ILE A 565 -4.97 0.85 -6.23
N VAL A 566 -4.28 1.65 -7.04
CA VAL A 566 -3.00 1.27 -7.65
C VAL A 566 -1.87 1.61 -6.67
N THR A 567 -0.94 0.69 -6.46
CA THR A 567 0.24 0.91 -5.62
C THR A 567 1.50 0.49 -6.37
N TYR A 568 2.51 1.35 -6.33
CA TYR A 568 3.82 1.10 -6.92
C TYR A 568 4.83 0.61 -5.88
N SER A 569 5.93 0.03 -6.34
CA SER A 569 7.07 -0.37 -5.49
C SER A 569 7.47 0.73 -4.51
N GLY A 570 7.48 0.43 -3.20
CA GLY A 570 7.85 1.36 -2.13
C GLY A 570 6.70 2.25 -1.60
N GLU A 571 5.53 2.23 -2.23
CA GLU A 571 4.34 2.93 -1.72
C GLU A 571 3.57 2.12 -0.67
N ARG A 572 2.86 2.85 0.19
CA ARG A 572 1.91 2.28 1.14
C ARG A 572 0.57 3.02 1.04
N PHE A 573 -0.51 2.29 1.28
CA PHE A 573 -1.88 2.84 1.31
C PHE A 573 -2.70 2.16 2.40
N ASP A 574 -3.37 2.94 3.23
CA ASP A 574 -4.39 2.40 4.14
C ASP A 574 -5.79 2.74 3.63
N PHE A 575 -6.69 1.76 3.73
CA PHE A 575 -8.10 1.93 3.43
C PHE A 575 -8.97 1.32 4.51
N VAL A 576 -10.16 1.87 4.69
CA VAL A 576 -11.22 1.25 5.50
C VAL A 576 -12.11 0.40 4.60
N LEU A 577 -12.33 -0.85 5.02
CA LEU A 577 -13.36 -1.74 4.46
C LEU A 577 -14.53 -1.83 5.43
N ASN A 578 -15.74 -1.55 4.95
CA ASN A 578 -16.97 -1.75 5.71
C ASN A 578 -17.54 -3.14 5.42
N ALA A 579 -17.53 -4.06 6.41
CA ALA A 579 -18.00 -5.43 6.24
C ALA A 579 -19.54 -5.52 6.33
N ASN A 580 -20.25 -4.86 5.42
CA ASN A 580 -21.70 -4.67 5.48
C ASN A 580 -22.53 -5.65 4.62
N LEU A 581 -21.88 -6.53 3.84
CA LEU A 581 -22.56 -7.48 2.94
C LEU A 581 -23.16 -8.68 3.69
N GLU A 582 -23.57 -9.70 2.93
CA GLU A 582 -24.02 -11.00 3.46
C GLU A 582 -22.83 -11.79 4.05
N VAL A 583 -23.10 -12.73 4.95
CA VAL A 583 -22.06 -13.58 5.54
C VAL A 583 -21.57 -14.59 4.50
N GLY A 584 -20.44 -14.30 3.87
CA GLY A 584 -19.85 -15.14 2.83
C GLY A 584 -18.33 -15.02 2.71
N ASN A 585 -17.79 -15.62 1.65
CA ASN A 585 -16.40 -15.50 1.24
C ASN A 585 -16.35 -14.63 -0.03
N TYR A 586 -15.50 -13.60 -0.05
CA TYR A 586 -15.30 -12.66 -1.17
C TYR A 586 -13.82 -12.65 -1.58
N TRP A 587 -13.51 -12.42 -2.86
CA TRP A 587 -12.10 -12.26 -3.27
C TRP A 587 -11.62 -10.83 -2.99
N ILE A 588 -10.49 -10.72 -2.31
CA ILE A 588 -9.58 -9.60 -2.49
C ILE A 588 -8.71 -9.91 -3.71
N ARG A 589 -8.62 -8.98 -4.66
CA ARG A 589 -7.94 -9.19 -5.95
C ARG A 589 -6.77 -8.23 -6.09
N LEU A 590 -5.62 -8.78 -6.46
CA LEU A 590 -4.42 -8.07 -6.88
C LEU A 590 -4.15 -8.38 -8.35
N LYS A 591 -4.01 -7.34 -9.16
CA LYS A 591 -3.73 -7.46 -10.60
C LYS A 591 -2.50 -6.63 -10.94
N GLY A 592 -1.48 -7.27 -11.51
CA GLY A 592 -0.28 -6.57 -11.94
C GLY A 592 -0.44 -5.88 -13.29
N LEU A 593 0.22 -4.73 -13.41
CA LEU A 593 0.35 -3.94 -14.63
C LEU A 593 1.79 -4.05 -15.19
N MET A 594 2.12 -3.28 -16.23
CA MET A 594 3.43 -3.27 -16.88
C MET A 594 3.97 -4.67 -17.19
N ASP A 595 5.06 -5.10 -16.55
CA ASP A 595 5.72 -6.40 -16.80
C ASP A 595 4.88 -7.60 -16.33
N CYS A 596 3.89 -7.37 -15.48
CA CYS A 596 2.88 -8.35 -15.08
C CYS A 596 1.67 -8.40 -16.01
N SER A 597 1.55 -7.49 -16.99
CA SER A 597 0.33 -7.36 -17.79
C SER A 597 0.12 -8.53 -18.78
N GLU A 598 -1.04 -8.53 -19.45
CA GLU A 598 -1.39 -9.45 -20.55
C GLU A 598 -0.43 -9.45 -21.74
N VAL A 599 0.47 -8.45 -21.84
CA VAL A 599 1.55 -8.39 -22.83
C VAL A 599 2.67 -9.38 -22.52
N PHE A 600 2.91 -9.69 -21.24
CA PHE A 600 4.07 -10.45 -20.78
C PHE A 600 3.66 -11.71 -19.99
N THR A 601 3.20 -11.56 -18.73
CA THR A 601 2.96 -12.71 -17.82
C THR A 601 1.53 -12.85 -17.33
N SER A 602 0.65 -11.85 -17.50
CA SER A 602 -0.73 -11.86 -16.98
C SER A 602 -0.84 -12.16 -15.47
N ALA A 603 0.15 -11.74 -14.68
CA ALA A 603 0.25 -12.05 -13.27
C ALA A 603 -0.86 -11.35 -12.45
N PHE A 604 -1.57 -12.15 -11.66
CA PHE A 604 -2.59 -11.71 -10.71
C PHE A 604 -2.62 -12.69 -9.55
N GLN A 605 -3.09 -12.24 -8.38
CA GLN A 605 -3.25 -13.07 -7.19
C GLN A 605 -4.52 -12.70 -6.44
N VAL A 606 -5.01 -13.59 -5.60
CA VAL A 606 -6.18 -13.35 -4.75
C VAL A 606 -5.95 -13.78 -3.31
N ALA A 607 -6.65 -13.11 -2.41
CA ALA A 607 -6.81 -13.49 -1.01
C ALA A 607 -8.30 -13.58 -0.67
N ILE A 608 -8.65 -14.33 0.37
CA ILE A 608 -10.05 -14.51 0.77
C ILE A 608 -10.39 -13.50 1.86
N LEU A 609 -11.37 -12.62 1.62
CA LEU A 609 -12.09 -11.92 2.67
C LEU A 609 -13.19 -12.85 3.18
N ARG A 610 -13.07 -13.32 4.41
CA ARG A 610 -14.00 -14.28 5.03
C ARG A 610 -14.80 -13.62 6.14
N TYR A 611 -16.12 -13.62 6.00
CA TYR A 611 -17.00 -13.18 7.08
C TYR A 611 -17.06 -14.24 8.19
N GLU A 612 -17.07 -13.83 9.46
CA GLU A 612 -17.32 -14.73 10.59
C GLU A 612 -18.64 -15.50 10.41
N GLY A 613 -18.57 -16.83 10.42
CA GLY A 613 -19.72 -17.72 10.17
C GLY A 613 -19.85 -18.21 8.73
N ALA A 614 -19.06 -17.69 7.78
CA ALA A 614 -18.96 -18.25 6.43
C ALA A 614 -18.22 -19.61 6.43
N PRO A 615 -18.50 -20.52 5.47
CA PRO A 615 -17.84 -21.82 5.40
C PRO A 615 -16.34 -21.71 5.08
N ASP A 616 -15.57 -22.74 5.44
CA ASP A 616 -14.14 -22.83 5.11
C ASP A 616 -13.90 -23.26 3.65
N GLU A 617 -14.35 -22.39 2.74
CA GLU A 617 -14.35 -22.59 1.29
C GLU A 617 -13.79 -21.35 0.58
N GLU A 618 -13.49 -21.49 -0.72
CA GLU A 618 -13.08 -20.38 -1.60
C GLU A 618 -14.32 -19.61 -2.14
N PRO A 619 -14.23 -18.29 -2.38
CA PRO A 619 -15.29 -17.53 -3.04
C PRO A 619 -15.63 -18.10 -4.43
N THR A 620 -16.92 -18.19 -4.75
CA THR A 620 -17.42 -18.80 -6.00
C THR A 620 -17.31 -17.91 -7.24
N ALA A 621 -16.91 -16.64 -7.09
CA ALA A 621 -16.77 -15.70 -8.20
C ALA A 621 -15.56 -16.06 -9.07
N GLU A 622 -15.69 -15.97 -10.39
CA GLU A 622 -14.65 -16.43 -11.32
C GLU A 622 -13.34 -15.62 -11.20
N LEU A 623 -12.23 -16.31 -11.49
CA LEU A 623 -10.89 -15.74 -11.48
C LEU A 623 -10.41 -15.49 -12.91
N SER A 624 -10.02 -14.24 -13.18
CA SER A 624 -9.49 -13.80 -14.47
C SER A 624 -8.63 -12.56 -14.26
N TYR A 625 -7.45 -12.53 -14.88
CA TYR A 625 -6.63 -11.33 -15.02
C TYR A 625 -7.44 -10.17 -15.65
N GLY A 626 -8.42 -10.47 -16.53
CA GLY A 626 -9.26 -9.47 -17.19
C GLY A 626 -10.25 -8.73 -16.27
N HIS A 627 -10.34 -9.08 -14.99
CA HIS A 627 -11.18 -8.40 -14.01
C HIS A 627 -10.84 -6.89 -13.89
N LYS A 628 -11.87 -6.10 -13.56
CA LYS A 628 -11.81 -4.68 -13.20
C LYS A 628 -12.85 -4.42 -12.10
N ALA A 629 -12.51 -3.59 -11.12
CA ALA A 629 -13.45 -3.10 -10.12
C ALA A 629 -14.42 -2.07 -10.73
N GLU A 630 -15.54 -1.82 -10.04
CA GLU A 630 -16.44 -0.70 -10.33
C GLU A 630 -16.11 0.46 -9.38
N GLY A 631 -16.24 1.71 -9.85
CA GLY A 631 -15.93 2.92 -9.08
C GLY A 631 -14.72 3.69 -9.62
N ILE A 632 -14.07 4.47 -8.77
CA ILE A 632 -12.86 5.24 -9.09
C ILE A 632 -11.62 4.35 -8.90
N GLU A 633 -10.69 4.38 -9.86
CA GLU A 633 -9.33 3.84 -9.68
C GLU A 633 -8.37 4.95 -9.22
N LEU A 634 -7.81 4.79 -8.02
CA LEU A 634 -6.85 5.73 -7.41
C LEU A 634 -5.41 5.42 -7.82
N ASN A 635 -4.59 6.45 -7.97
CA ASN A 635 -3.17 6.38 -8.37
C ASN A 635 -2.96 5.76 -9.77
N VAL A 636 -3.90 6.02 -10.69
CA VAL A 636 -3.96 5.41 -12.02
C VAL A 636 -2.67 5.53 -12.84
N MET A 637 -2.29 4.43 -13.48
CA MET A 637 -1.09 4.31 -14.30
C MET A 637 -1.15 5.13 -15.60
N ASN A 638 -0.07 5.86 -15.89
CA ASN A 638 0.18 6.59 -17.15
C ASN A 638 -0.99 7.47 -17.63
N ARG A 639 -1.65 8.15 -16.68
CA ARG A 639 -2.81 9.02 -16.91
C ARG A 639 -2.70 10.30 -16.07
N GLY A 640 -3.10 11.44 -16.65
CA GLY A 640 -3.12 12.73 -15.96
C GLY A 640 -4.40 12.96 -15.13
N PRO A 641 -4.47 14.08 -14.37
CA PRO A 641 -5.60 14.41 -13.50
C PRO A 641 -6.84 14.90 -14.26
N GLY A 642 -8.00 14.93 -13.58
CA GLY A 642 -9.23 15.55 -14.08
C GLY A 642 -10.19 14.62 -14.83
N TYR A 643 -9.99 13.30 -14.77
CA TYR A 643 -10.95 12.31 -15.26
C TYR A 643 -12.02 11.97 -14.19
N PRO A 644 -13.22 11.50 -14.59
CA PRO A 644 -14.28 11.12 -13.66
C PRO A 644 -14.14 9.70 -13.10
N ASP A 645 -13.48 8.81 -13.84
CA ASP A 645 -13.32 7.38 -13.55
C ASP A 645 -12.03 7.04 -12.78
N THR A 646 -11.11 7.99 -12.65
CA THR A 646 -9.78 7.76 -12.07
C THR A 646 -9.24 9.00 -11.34
N LYS A 647 -8.39 8.80 -10.33
CA LYS A 647 -7.67 9.86 -9.61
C LYS A 647 -6.17 9.63 -9.65
N THR A 648 -5.37 10.65 -9.91
CA THR A 648 -3.91 10.57 -9.68
C THR A 648 -3.58 10.89 -8.22
N VAL A 649 -2.39 10.53 -7.74
CA VAL A 649 -1.92 10.95 -6.39
C VAL A 649 -1.94 12.47 -6.23
N ALA A 650 -1.62 13.26 -7.26
CA ALA A 650 -1.65 14.72 -7.20
C ALA A 650 -3.08 15.32 -7.07
N GLU A 651 -4.14 14.50 -7.19
CA GLU A 651 -5.53 14.89 -6.89
C GLU A 651 -5.99 14.50 -5.48
N MET A 652 -5.17 13.76 -4.72
CA MET A 652 -5.39 13.57 -3.27
C MET A 652 -5.10 14.87 -2.52
N ARG A 653 -5.61 14.98 -1.30
CA ARG A 653 -5.37 16.12 -0.41
C ARG A 653 -4.82 15.62 0.93
N ALA A 654 -3.73 16.20 1.41
CA ALA A 654 -3.23 15.98 2.76
C ALA A 654 -4.18 16.61 3.79
N LEU A 655 -4.36 15.97 4.94
CA LEU A 655 -5.07 16.64 6.04
C LEU A 655 -4.31 17.91 6.50
N PRO A 656 -5.01 19.00 6.90
CA PRO A 656 -4.37 20.23 7.37
C PRO A 656 -3.51 20.12 8.64
N ILE A 657 -3.40 18.94 9.25
CA ILE A 657 -2.49 18.68 10.38
C ILE A 657 -1.01 18.65 9.97
N TYR A 658 -0.72 18.54 8.66
CA TYR A 658 0.64 18.55 8.12
C TYR A 658 1.11 19.95 7.72
N ASP A 659 0.17 20.89 7.59
CA ASP A 659 0.47 22.29 7.30
C ASP A 659 1.22 22.88 8.52
N HIS A 660 2.33 23.57 8.29
CA HIS A 660 3.25 24.09 9.33
C HIS A 660 4.10 23.05 10.10
N VAL A 661 4.11 21.77 9.71
CA VAL A 661 5.03 20.76 10.30
C VAL A 661 6.42 20.88 9.64
N SER A 662 7.48 21.19 10.40
CA SER A 662 8.83 21.35 9.84
C SER A 662 9.40 20.04 9.28
N GLY A 663 9.93 20.13 8.05
CA GLY A 663 10.33 19.03 7.19
C GLY A 663 9.18 18.38 6.44
N ILE A 664 8.01 19.03 6.41
CA ILE A 664 6.85 18.68 5.59
C ILE A 664 6.30 19.95 4.94
N ASP A 665 6.05 20.99 5.74
CA ASP A 665 5.51 22.27 5.28
C ASP A 665 5.71 23.46 6.24
N HIS A 666 6.95 23.75 6.67
CA HIS A 666 7.19 25.10 7.23
C HIS A 666 7.05 26.18 6.15
N ASP A 667 7.48 25.87 4.91
CA ASP A 667 7.52 26.80 3.78
C ASP A 667 7.20 26.16 2.40
N THR A 668 6.84 24.87 2.29
CA THR A 668 6.79 24.18 0.98
C THR A 668 5.68 24.65 0.05
N LEU A 669 4.56 25.12 0.61
CA LEU A 669 3.44 25.71 -0.13
C LEU A 669 3.63 27.18 -0.51
N LYS A 670 4.80 27.80 -0.24
CA LYS A 670 5.10 29.14 -0.78
C LYS A 670 5.13 29.12 -2.33
N PRO A 671 4.85 30.22 -3.04
CA PRO A 671 4.68 30.18 -4.50
C PRO A 671 5.90 29.61 -5.26
N GLU A 672 7.09 30.14 -4.97
CA GLU A 672 8.36 29.76 -5.61
C GLU A 672 9.28 29.06 -4.61
N ALA A 673 9.88 27.93 -5.01
CA ALA A 673 10.91 27.24 -4.23
C ALA A 673 12.26 28.01 -4.29
N ASP A 674 13.13 27.79 -3.29
CA ASP A 674 14.44 28.45 -3.24
C ASP A 674 15.42 27.82 -4.24
N TYR A 675 15.30 26.49 -4.43
CA TYR A 675 16.05 25.71 -5.40
C TYR A 675 15.08 24.91 -6.28
N LYS A 676 15.39 24.82 -7.57
CA LYS A 676 14.64 24.02 -8.56
C LYS A 676 15.59 23.13 -9.34
N PHE A 677 15.44 21.82 -9.19
CA PHE A 677 16.16 20.82 -9.96
C PHE A 677 15.23 20.21 -11.01
N PHE A 678 15.74 20.05 -12.22
CA PHE A 678 15.16 19.14 -13.19
C PHE A 678 15.93 17.82 -13.10
N ILE A 679 15.23 16.74 -12.81
CA ILE A 679 15.80 15.39 -12.73
C ILE A 679 15.11 14.57 -13.80
N TYR A 680 15.77 14.42 -14.94
CA TYR A 680 15.21 13.78 -16.12
C TYR A 680 15.96 12.48 -16.41
N TYR A 681 15.23 11.51 -16.93
CA TYR A 681 15.77 10.18 -17.20
C TYR A 681 15.04 9.52 -18.37
N ASP A 682 15.71 8.52 -18.94
CA ASP A 682 15.16 7.51 -19.82
C ASP A 682 16.14 6.32 -19.81
N PHE A 683 15.79 5.27 -20.54
CA PHE A 683 16.67 4.19 -20.92
C PHE A 683 17.59 4.65 -22.06
N TYR A 684 18.80 5.12 -21.73
CA TYR A 684 19.71 5.70 -22.71
C TYR A 684 20.58 4.63 -23.43
N THR A 685 20.68 4.70 -24.76
CA THR A 685 21.43 3.76 -25.62
C THR A 685 22.94 4.03 -25.66
N LYS A 686 23.58 3.96 -24.49
CA LYS A 686 25.01 4.23 -24.31
C LYS A 686 25.89 3.00 -24.50
N ASN A 687 27.18 3.22 -24.71
CA ASN A 687 28.19 2.18 -24.56
C ASN A 687 28.61 2.12 -23.08
N ASN A 688 27.89 1.33 -22.29
CA ASN A 688 28.17 1.14 -20.87
C ASN A 688 29.31 0.10 -20.68
N PRO A 689 30.48 0.48 -20.16
CA PRO A 689 31.62 -0.42 -20.00
C PRO A 689 31.42 -1.48 -18.91
N ASP A 690 30.54 -1.24 -17.91
CA ASP A 690 30.27 -2.20 -16.83
C ASP A 690 29.71 -3.53 -17.38
N PHE A 691 29.00 -3.47 -18.51
CA PHE A 691 28.37 -4.63 -19.17
C PHE A 691 28.94 -4.93 -20.56
N HIS A 692 29.79 -4.06 -21.12
CA HIS A 692 30.43 -4.26 -22.43
C HIS A 692 31.86 -3.71 -22.45
N ASP A 693 32.81 -4.53 -21.99
CA ASP A 693 34.24 -4.34 -22.24
C ASP A 693 34.74 -5.24 -23.38
N LYS A 694 35.22 -4.59 -24.45
CA LYS A 694 35.85 -5.21 -25.62
C LYS A 694 37.09 -6.05 -25.30
N ASP A 695 37.75 -5.80 -24.16
CA ASP A 695 38.96 -6.52 -23.75
C ASP A 695 38.64 -7.75 -22.88
N LEU A 696 37.41 -7.86 -22.36
CA LEU A 696 36.91 -9.01 -21.61
C LEU A 696 36.10 -9.98 -22.49
N TYR A 697 35.29 -9.46 -23.42
CA TYR A 697 34.47 -10.28 -24.30
C TYR A 697 35.22 -10.63 -25.59
N ALA A 698 35.49 -11.93 -25.80
CA ALA A 698 36.20 -12.47 -26.97
C ALA A 698 35.42 -12.41 -28.30
N MET A 699 34.52 -11.44 -28.46
CA MET A 699 33.78 -11.15 -29.68
C MET A 699 34.02 -9.69 -30.05
N GLU A 700 34.56 -9.42 -31.24
CA GLU A 700 34.65 -8.07 -31.82
C GLU A 700 33.24 -7.59 -32.24
N MET A 701 32.36 -7.36 -31.26
CA MET A 701 31.06 -6.75 -31.49
C MET A 701 31.25 -5.25 -31.62
N GLU A 702 31.13 -4.73 -32.85
CA GLU A 702 30.90 -3.31 -33.04
C GLU A 702 29.60 -2.92 -32.31
N MET A 703 29.69 -1.99 -31.34
CA MET A 703 28.55 -1.53 -30.54
C MET A 703 27.64 -0.58 -31.32
N THR A 704 26.97 -1.17 -32.31
CA THR A 704 25.84 -0.61 -33.06
C THR A 704 24.69 -0.25 -32.11
N GLN A 705 23.81 0.64 -32.55
CA GLN A 705 22.67 1.08 -31.73
C GLN A 705 21.73 -0.08 -31.35
N GLN A 706 21.68 -1.13 -32.16
CA GLN A 706 20.84 -2.32 -31.98
C GLN A 706 21.32 -3.26 -30.88
N ASN A 707 22.61 -3.22 -30.52
CA ASN A 707 23.23 -4.15 -29.57
C ASN A 707 23.61 -3.49 -28.23
N ARG A 708 23.27 -2.21 -28.02
CA ARG A 708 23.58 -1.49 -26.78
C ARG A 708 22.59 -1.82 -25.68
N LEU A 709 23.11 -2.02 -24.47
CA LEU A 709 22.30 -2.11 -23.28
C LEU A 709 21.67 -0.74 -22.99
N TYR A 710 20.34 -0.73 -22.90
CA TYR A 710 19.54 0.37 -22.41
C TYR A 710 19.87 0.64 -20.94
N THR A 711 20.58 1.74 -20.67
CA THR A 711 21.02 2.09 -19.30
C THR A 711 20.17 3.24 -18.76
N PRO A 712 19.35 3.03 -17.70
CA PRO A 712 18.64 4.10 -17.03
C PRO A 712 19.61 4.95 -16.20
N GLN A 713 19.51 6.27 -16.30
CA GLN A 713 20.42 7.22 -15.63
C GLN A 713 19.69 8.51 -15.27
N LEU A 714 20.05 9.15 -14.15
CA LEU A 714 19.49 10.45 -13.78
C LEU A 714 20.37 11.58 -14.34
N ASN A 715 19.80 12.49 -15.11
CA ASN A 715 20.51 13.53 -15.87
C ASN A 715 21.67 12.97 -16.73
N HIS A 716 21.46 11.77 -17.29
CA HIS A 716 22.45 10.95 -18.00
C HIS A 716 23.71 10.53 -17.20
N ILE A 717 23.67 10.60 -15.86
CA ILE A 717 24.73 10.15 -14.95
C ILE A 717 24.27 8.89 -14.20
N THR A 718 25.12 7.86 -14.20
CA THR A 718 24.99 6.70 -13.29
C THR A 718 25.62 7.06 -11.95
N LEU A 719 24.89 6.86 -10.85
CA LEU A 719 25.48 6.92 -9.51
C LEU A 719 26.49 5.77 -9.34
N ASP A 720 27.72 6.12 -8.99
CA ASP A 720 28.73 5.20 -8.50
C ASP A 720 28.72 5.23 -6.96
N PHE A 721 28.61 4.07 -6.31
CA PHE A 721 28.63 3.98 -4.85
C PHE A 721 30.09 3.96 -4.34
N PRO A 722 30.48 4.85 -3.41
CA PRO A 722 31.85 4.90 -2.89
C PRO A 722 32.17 3.68 -2.03
N SER A 723 33.42 3.19 -2.05
CA SER A 723 33.86 2.07 -1.20
C SER A 723 33.74 2.34 0.31
N MET A 724 33.59 3.61 0.70
CA MET A 724 33.48 4.14 2.06
C MET A 724 32.13 4.84 2.27
N ALA A 725 31.50 4.64 3.44
CA ALA A 725 30.22 5.28 3.75
C ALA A 725 30.33 6.82 3.85
N LEU A 726 29.54 7.55 3.06
CA LEU A 726 29.59 9.02 2.98
C LEU A 726 29.42 9.70 4.35
N LEU A 727 28.28 9.50 5.01
CA LEU A 727 27.91 10.23 6.23
C LEU A 727 28.87 9.99 7.42
N PRO A 728 29.32 8.75 7.72
CA PRO A 728 30.36 8.49 8.73
C PRO A 728 31.75 9.01 8.35
N SER A 729 32.05 9.13 7.05
CA SER A 729 33.38 9.48 6.55
C SER A 729 33.52 10.92 6.08
N ARG A 730 32.46 11.74 6.21
CA ARG A 730 32.31 13.06 5.58
C ARG A 730 33.53 13.98 5.72
N SER A 731 34.16 14.01 6.89
CA SER A 731 35.39 14.77 7.18
C SER A 731 36.66 14.33 6.41
N LYS A 732 36.58 13.30 5.57
CA LYS A 732 37.65 12.85 4.65
C LYS A 732 37.38 13.24 3.20
N LEU A 733 36.12 13.56 2.87
CA LEU A 733 35.64 13.87 1.54
C LEU A 733 35.87 15.35 1.21
N LYS A 734 35.75 15.68 -0.06
CA LYS A 734 35.78 17.04 -0.59
C LYS A 734 34.70 17.19 -1.65
N ASP A 735 34.28 18.42 -1.92
CA ASP A 735 33.31 18.70 -2.98
C ASP A 735 33.85 18.36 -4.39
N SER A 736 35.18 18.23 -4.54
CA SER A 736 35.85 17.71 -5.74
C SER A 736 35.62 16.23 -6.02
N ASP A 737 35.16 15.48 -5.02
CA ASP A 737 34.99 14.03 -5.10
C ASP A 737 33.56 13.68 -5.60
N PHE A 738 32.70 14.70 -5.79
CA PHE A 738 31.32 14.58 -6.25
C PHE A 738 31.11 15.15 -7.66
N CYS A 739 30.04 14.70 -8.34
CA CYS A 739 29.69 15.13 -9.69
C CYS A 739 28.21 15.51 -9.86
N ASN A 740 27.91 16.32 -10.87
CA ASN A 740 26.57 16.61 -11.40
C ASN A 740 26.69 17.16 -12.85
N GLU A 741 25.56 17.42 -13.54
CA GLU A 741 25.55 17.92 -14.94
C GLU A 741 26.45 19.17 -15.10
N THR A 742 26.43 20.10 -14.14
CA THR A 742 27.22 21.34 -14.21
C THR A 742 28.72 21.08 -14.01
N SER A 743 29.13 20.36 -12.97
CA SER A 743 30.56 20.15 -12.70
C SER A 743 31.25 19.26 -13.74
N LEU A 744 30.51 18.38 -14.43
CA LEU A 744 31.03 17.60 -15.55
C LEU A 744 31.13 18.43 -16.84
N MET A 745 30.14 19.30 -17.13
CA MET A 745 30.22 20.24 -18.25
C MET A 745 31.37 21.25 -18.10
N GLU A 746 31.68 21.70 -16.87
CA GLU A 746 32.84 22.56 -16.60
C GLU A 746 34.19 21.84 -16.84
N GLN A 747 34.22 20.51 -16.68
CA GLN A 747 35.36 19.66 -17.05
C GLN A 747 35.41 19.34 -18.56
N GLY A 748 34.42 19.75 -19.34
CA GLY A 748 34.31 19.49 -20.78
C GLY A 748 33.74 18.12 -21.14
N ILE A 749 33.16 17.40 -20.18
CA ILE A 749 32.54 16.08 -20.34
C ILE A 749 31.07 16.28 -20.73
N ASP A 750 30.58 15.56 -21.75
CA ASP A 750 29.19 15.65 -22.22
C ASP A 750 28.48 14.31 -22.05
N CYS A 751 27.86 14.15 -20.88
CA CYS A 751 27.08 12.97 -20.52
C CYS A 751 25.87 12.73 -21.43
N ARG A 752 25.48 13.63 -22.34
CA ARG A 752 24.47 13.32 -23.37
C ARG A 752 25.05 12.47 -24.50
N LYS A 753 26.38 12.48 -24.69
CA LYS A 753 27.11 11.73 -25.72
C LYS A 753 27.84 10.50 -25.18
N GLU A 754 28.41 10.59 -23.99
CA GLU A 754 29.26 9.55 -23.40
C GLU A 754 28.67 8.94 -22.10
N PHE A 755 29.23 7.82 -21.65
CA PHE A 755 28.80 7.17 -20.41
C PHE A 755 29.50 7.81 -19.21
N CYS A 756 28.72 8.53 -18.40
CA CYS A 756 29.16 9.12 -17.14
C CYS A 756 28.73 8.24 -15.96
N LYS A 757 29.68 7.90 -15.09
CA LYS A 757 29.50 7.17 -13.83
C LYS A 757 30.40 7.81 -12.78
N CYS A 758 29.82 8.27 -11.67
CA CYS A 758 30.53 8.99 -10.59
C CYS A 758 29.62 9.20 -9.38
N HIS A 759 30.15 9.72 -8.27
CA HIS A 759 29.36 10.05 -7.07
C HIS A 759 28.43 11.24 -7.35
N HIS A 760 27.22 10.97 -7.88
CA HIS A 760 26.25 11.97 -8.29
C HIS A 760 25.58 12.60 -7.06
N VAL A 761 25.98 13.84 -6.72
CA VAL A 761 25.51 14.55 -5.52
C VAL A 761 24.97 15.94 -5.87
N LEU A 762 23.79 16.26 -5.33
CA LEU A 762 23.18 17.58 -5.36
C LEU A 762 23.23 18.16 -3.94
N GLN A 763 24.01 19.23 -3.72
CA GLN A 763 24.08 19.91 -2.43
C GLN A 763 23.01 20.99 -2.32
N VAL A 764 22.32 21.04 -1.17
CA VAL A 764 21.29 22.04 -0.86
C VAL A 764 21.49 22.60 0.56
N PRO A 765 21.28 23.90 0.81
CA PRO A 765 21.39 24.46 2.16
C PRO A 765 20.32 23.90 3.11
N LEU A 766 20.69 23.78 4.39
CA LEU A 766 19.75 23.44 5.46
C LEU A 766 18.63 24.49 5.55
N GLY A 767 17.38 24.03 5.57
CA GLY A 767 16.17 24.85 5.63
C GLY A 767 15.68 25.39 4.27
N ALA A 768 16.34 25.07 3.16
CA ALA A 768 15.87 25.45 1.82
C ALA A 768 14.65 24.62 1.38
N VAL A 769 13.69 25.26 0.71
CA VAL A 769 12.62 24.56 -0.01
C VAL A 769 13.13 24.20 -1.40
N VAL A 770 13.15 22.91 -1.69
CA VAL A 770 13.67 22.32 -2.93
C VAL A 770 12.50 21.78 -3.74
N GLU A 771 12.35 22.25 -4.98
CA GLU A 771 11.44 21.70 -5.97
C GLU A 771 12.20 20.78 -6.93
N MET A 772 11.71 19.56 -7.11
CA MET A 772 12.21 18.60 -8.09
C MET A 772 11.14 18.39 -9.15
N ILE A 773 11.44 18.78 -10.38
CA ILE A 773 10.65 18.42 -11.55
C ILE A 773 11.27 17.15 -12.12
N ILE A 774 10.68 16.02 -11.77
CA ILE A 774 11.10 14.70 -12.21
C ILE A 774 10.44 14.44 -13.57
N VAL A 775 11.22 14.06 -14.58
CA VAL A 775 10.77 13.94 -15.97
C VAL A 775 11.11 12.56 -16.53
N ASP A 776 10.08 11.90 -17.05
CA ASP A 776 10.20 10.73 -17.91
C ASP A 776 10.16 11.21 -19.36
N GLU A 777 11.24 10.97 -20.12
CA GLU A 777 11.28 11.38 -21.54
C GLU A 777 10.43 10.46 -22.44
N GLY A 778 10.05 9.26 -21.97
CA GLY A 778 9.10 8.34 -22.60
C GLY A 778 9.56 7.71 -23.90
N PHE A 779 10.85 7.80 -24.26
CA PHE A 779 11.36 7.28 -25.52
C PHE A 779 11.32 5.76 -25.60
N GLN A 780 11.28 5.03 -24.48
CA GLN A 780 11.36 3.56 -24.44
C GLN A 780 10.39 2.92 -23.42
N TYR A 781 9.91 1.72 -23.79
CA TYR A 781 9.22 0.75 -22.91
C TYR A 781 7.90 1.14 -22.21
N TYR A 782 7.35 2.34 -22.40
CA TYR A 782 6.08 2.79 -21.77
C TYR A 782 6.15 2.80 -20.23
N ALA A 783 7.35 2.97 -19.67
CA ALA A 783 7.66 2.55 -18.30
C ALA A 783 7.14 3.52 -17.22
N ASN A 784 6.86 2.99 -16.02
CA ASN A 784 6.64 3.80 -14.83
C ASN A 784 7.80 3.60 -13.87
N HIS A 785 8.29 4.70 -13.31
CA HIS A 785 9.37 4.67 -12.34
C HIS A 785 8.85 5.25 -11.01
N PRO A 786 8.65 4.42 -9.97
CA PRO A 786 8.49 4.91 -8.61
C PRO A 786 9.84 5.44 -8.13
N PHE A 787 9.84 6.67 -7.60
CA PHE A 787 11.00 7.30 -6.99
C PHE A 787 10.81 7.46 -5.49
N HIS A 788 11.81 7.04 -4.71
CA HIS A 788 11.86 7.21 -3.26
C HIS A 788 12.91 8.26 -2.86
N LEU A 789 12.60 9.06 -1.83
CA LEU A 789 13.53 10.00 -1.20
C LEU A 789 13.76 9.62 0.27
N HIS A 790 15.02 9.32 0.62
CA HIS A 790 15.40 9.04 2.01
C HIS A 790 15.38 10.31 2.88
N GLY A 791 15.13 10.12 4.18
CA GLY A 791 15.31 11.15 5.21
C GLY A 791 14.39 12.37 5.16
N ASN A 792 13.55 12.52 4.13
CA ASN A 792 12.74 13.72 3.91
C ASN A 792 11.39 13.33 3.32
N ALA A 793 10.30 13.86 3.88
CA ALA A 793 8.99 13.81 3.24
C ALA A 793 8.91 14.85 2.12
N PHE A 794 8.09 14.61 1.11
CA PHE A 794 7.80 15.60 0.07
C PHE A 794 6.30 15.74 -0.18
N ARG A 795 5.87 16.95 -0.58
CA ARG A 795 4.54 17.18 -1.14
C ARG A 795 4.55 16.91 -2.65
N VAL A 796 3.57 16.15 -3.15
CA VAL A 796 3.39 15.91 -4.60
C VAL A 796 2.61 17.06 -5.22
N MET A 797 3.33 18.06 -5.70
CA MET A 797 2.76 19.31 -6.23
C MET A 797 2.03 19.11 -7.54
N GLY A 798 2.39 18.12 -8.36
CA GLY A 798 1.73 17.86 -9.63
C GLY A 798 2.22 16.59 -10.29
N LEU A 799 1.36 15.96 -11.09
CA LEU A 799 1.68 14.79 -11.90
C LEU A 799 0.85 14.88 -13.18
N GLU A 800 1.49 14.78 -14.35
CA GLU A 800 0.78 14.80 -15.62
C GLU A 800 1.57 14.08 -16.73
N ARG A 801 0.86 13.27 -17.51
CA ARG A 801 1.38 12.66 -18.74
C ARG A 801 1.13 13.57 -19.93
N LEU A 802 2.14 13.77 -20.77
CA LEU A 802 2.07 14.66 -21.93
C LEU A 802 2.09 13.92 -23.28
N GLY A 803 2.67 12.72 -23.35
CA GLY A 803 2.67 11.91 -24.57
C GLY A 803 3.54 10.66 -24.45
N GLU A 804 4.24 10.35 -25.54
CA GLU A 804 5.16 9.20 -25.69
C GLU A 804 6.57 9.65 -26.14
N ASN A 805 6.83 10.97 -26.20
CA ASN A 805 8.08 11.58 -26.68
C ASN A 805 8.18 12.99 -26.03
N VAL A 806 8.59 13.04 -24.77
CA VAL A 806 8.84 14.28 -24.03
C VAL A 806 10.34 14.56 -24.06
N THR A 807 10.76 15.81 -24.19
CA THR A 807 12.17 16.18 -23.98
C THR A 807 12.27 17.14 -22.80
N ILE A 808 13.41 17.10 -22.10
CA ILE A 808 13.68 18.03 -21.01
C ILE A 808 13.61 19.50 -21.44
N GLU A 809 13.94 19.84 -22.69
CA GLU A 809 13.77 21.21 -23.23
C GLU A 809 12.31 21.62 -23.35
N MET A 810 11.39 20.68 -23.64
CA MET A 810 9.95 20.96 -23.64
C MET A 810 9.44 21.22 -22.23
N ILE A 811 9.82 20.40 -21.24
CA ILE A 811 9.43 20.60 -19.84
C ILE A 811 9.99 21.92 -19.30
N LYS A 812 11.27 22.25 -19.58
CA LYS A 812 11.88 23.53 -19.20
C LYS A 812 11.16 24.74 -19.83
N GLN A 813 10.65 24.63 -21.06
CA GLN A 813 9.81 25.67 -21.68
C GLN A 813 8.43 25.77 -21.04
N LEU A 814 7.76 24.64 -20.78
CA LEU A 814 6.46 24.63 -20.08
C LEU A 814 6.58 25.24 -18.67
N ASP A 815 7.67 24.99 -17.96
CA ASP A 815 7.94 25.63 -16.66
C ASP A 815 8.17 27.14 -16.81
N GLN A 816 8.99 27.56 -17.77
CA GLN A 816 9.27 28.98 -18.04
C GLN A 816 8.01 29.81 -18.37
N PHE A 817 6.98 29.18 -18.94
CA PHE A 817 5.70 29.82 -19.22
C PHE A 817 4.61 29.57 -18.14
N ASN A 818 4.97 28.98 -17.00
CA ASN A 818 4.05 28.59 -15.91
C ASN A 818 2.86 27.72 -16.39
N LEU A 819 3.15 26.79 -17.32
CA LEU A 819 2.18 25.84 -17.89
C LEU A 819 2.21 24.47 -17.19
N LEU A 820 3.30 24.12 -16.48
CA LEU A 820 3.32 22.95 -15.61
C LEU A 820 2.42 23.18 -14.39
N LYS A 821 1.50 22.26 -14.15
CA LYS A 821 0.47 22.39 -13.10
C LYS A 821 1.07 22.13 -11.72
N ARG A 822 0.77 23.02 -10.77
CA ARG A 822 1.11 22.91 -9.36
C ARG A 822 -0.14 23.09 -8.52
N ASN A 823 -0.52 22.07 -7.75
CA ASN A 823 -1.44 22.17 -6.65
C ASN A 823 -0.71 22.80 -5.44
N LEU A 824 -1.22 23.92 -4.94
CA LEU A 824 -0.76 24.57 -3.69
C LEU A 824 -1.85 24.51 -2.59
N ASP A 825 -2.95 23.82 -2.85
CA ASP A 825 -4.09 23.60 -1.95
C ASP A 825 -4.00 22.15 -1.42
N ASN A 826 -3.30 22.03 -0.29
CA ASN A 826 -3.02 20.82 0.46
C ASN A 826 -2.64 19.56 -0.37
N PRO A 827 -1.68 19.64 -1.32
CA PRO A 827 -1.16 18.45 -2.02
C PRO A 827 -0.63 17.39 -1.03
N PRO A 828 -0.70 16.09 -1.38
CA PRO A 828 -0.43 15.01 -0.45
C PRO A 828 1.05 14.96 -0.08
N VAL A 829 1.32 14.57 1.16
CA VAL A 829 2.67 14.29 1.66
C VAL A 829 2.96 12.81 1.43
N LYS A 830 4.09 12.49 0.82
CA LYS A 830 4.54 11.12 0.47
C LYS A 830 6.06 11.01 0.62
N ASP A 831 6.59 9.80 0.50
CA ASP A 831 8.04 9.55 0.36
C ASP A 831 8.41 8.66 -0.83
N THR A 832 7.42 7.99 -1.44
CA THR A 832 7.56 7.33 -2.75
C THR A 832 6.53 7.89 -3.72
N VAL A 833 6.87 8.15 -4.98
CA VAL A 833 5.90 8.59 -6.00
C VAL A 833 6.24 8.05 -7.38
N THR A 834 5.23 7.63 -8.13
CA THR A 834 5.38 7.25 -9.55
C THR A 834 5.53 8.46 -10.45
N VAL A 835 6.37 8.34 -11.48
CA VAL A 835 6.40 9.25 -12.62
C VAL A 835 5.70 8.56 -13.82
N PRO A 836 4.86 9.28 -14.59
CA PRO A 836 4.22 8.73 -15.78
C PRO A 836 5.13 8.82 -17.01
N ASP A 837 5.19 7.72 -17.78
CA ASP A 837 5.84 7.59 -19.10
C ASP A 837 5.57 8.81 -20.01
N GLY A 838 6.61 9.45 -20.54
CA GLY A 838 6.44 10.62 -21.40
C GLY A 838 5.68 11.75 -20.69
N GLY A 839 6.16 12.14 -19.51
CA GLY A 839 5.44 12.99 -18.57
C GLY A 839 6.33 13.56 -17.46
N TYR A 840 5.70 14.13 -16.44
CA TYR A 840 6.40 14.73 -15.31
C TYR A 840 5.67 14.52 -13.98
N THR A 841 6.45 14.54 -12.90
CA THR A 841 5.96 14.70 -11.52
C THR A 841 6.77 15.79 -10.83
N ILE A 842 6.09 16.74 -10.19
CA ILE A 842 6.70 17.80 -9.41
C ILE A 842 6.53 17.44 -7.93
N ILE A 843 7.65 17.35 -7.22
CA ILE A 843 7.65 17.22 -5.75
C ILE A 843 8.37 18.41 -5.11
N ARG A 844 8.03 18.72 -3.85
CA ARG A 844 8.76 19.68 -3.02
C ARG A 844 9.05 19.12 -1.65
N PHE A 845 10.26 19.34 -1.16
CA PHE A 845 10.62 19.08 0.24
C PHE A 845 11.27 20.30 0.90
N GLU A 846 11.15 20.37 2.22
CA GLU A 846 11.92 21.29 3.06
C GLU A 846 13.18 20.53 3.50
N ALA A 847 14.36 20.98 3.05
CA ALA A 847 15.67 20.38 3.31
C ALA A 847 16.11 20.59 4.77
N SER A 848 15.31 20.07 5.71
CA SER A 848 15.35 20.29 7.15
C SER A 848 16.24 19.32 7.92
N ASN A 849 16.70 18.25 7.25
CA ASN A 849 17.37 17.12 7.88
C ASN A 849 18.82 17.00 7.35
N PRO A 850 19.83 17.51 8.09
CA PRO A 850 21.20 17.59 7.57
C PRO A 850 21.87 16.21 7.50
N GLY A 851 22.29 15.83 6.31
CA GLY A 851 22.82 14.49 6.03
C GLY A 851 23.08 14.22 4.54
N TYR A 852 23.32 12.96 4.21
CA TYR A 852 23.42 12.44 2.85
C TYR A 852 22.25 11.50 2.61
N TRP A 853 21.36 11.85 1.68
CA TRP A 853 20.08 11.17 1.47
C TRP A 853 19.97 10.65 0.05
N LEU A 854 19.76 9.35 -0.12
CA LEU A 854 19.59 8.74 -1.42
C LEU A 854 18.23 9.14 -2.03
N PHE A 855 18.24 9.46 -3.32
CA PHE A 855 17.05 9.59 -4.16
C PHE A 855 17.20 8.62 -5.33
N HIS A 856 16.32 7.63 -5.44
CA HIS A 856 16.47 6.54 -6.41
C HIS A 856 15.15 6.03 -6.95
N CYS A 857 15.20 5.38 -8.12
CA CYS A 857 14.09 4.56 -8.57
C CYS A 857 13.97 3.31 -7.67
N HIS A 858 12.77 2.98 -7.22
CA HIS A 858 12.51 1.89 -6.28
C HIS A 858 12.42 0.50 -6.95
N ILE A 859 12.52 0.44 -8.28
CA ILE A 859 12.78 -0.79 -9.03
C ILE A 859 14.27 -1.13 -8.84
N GLU A 860 14.55 -2.24 -8.17
CA GLU A 860 15.90 -2.59 -7.67
C GLU A 860 16.94 -2.71 -8.81
N PHE A 861 16.50 -3.24 -9.95
CA PHE A 861 17.35 -3.41 -11.14
C PHE A 861 17.82 -2.07 -11.69
N HIS A 862 17.06 -0.99 -11.49
CA HIS A 862 17.45 0.34 -11.91
C HIS A 862 18.33 1.02 -10.84
N ALA A 863 18.01 0.84 -9.55
CA ALA A 863 18.80 1.37 -8.44
C ALA A 863 20.25 0.85 -8.46
N GLU A 864 20.43 -0.46 -8.62
CA GLU A 864 21.74 -1.14 -8.55
C GLU A 864 22.59 -1.02 -9.83
N ILE A 865 22.06 -0.36 -10.88
CA ILE A 865 22.85 0.14 -12.02
C ILE A 865 22.94 1.68 -12.02
N GLY A 866 22.65 2.29 -10.86
CA GLY A 866 22.87 3.70 -10.55
C GLY A 866 21.83 4.67 -11.12
N MET A 867 20.56 4.25 -11.28
CA MET A 867 19.42 5.16 -11.49
C MET A 867 19.05 5.90 -10.20
N ALA A 868 20.02 6.64 -9.67
CA ALA A 868 19.99 7.28 -8.37
C ALA A 868 20.86 8.55 -8.34
N LEU A 869 20.72 9.34 -7.28
CA LEU A 869 21.61 10.43 -6.88
C LEU A 869 21.50 10.63 -5.37
N VAL A 870 22.38 11.46 -4.79
CA VAL A 870 22.36 11.77 -3.35
C VAL A 870 22.12 13.26 -3.14
N PHE A 871 21.20 13.62 -2.25
CA PHE A 871 21.10 14.98 -1.72
C PHE A 871 22.03 15.14 -0.51
N LYS A 872 23.00 16.06 -0.61
CA LYS A 872 23.75 16.54 0.56
C LYS A 872 22.99 17.74 1.14
N VAL A 873 22.32 17.53 2.27
CA VAL A 873 21.57 18.59 2.96
C VAL A 873 22.46 19.22 4.03
N GLY A 874 22.71 20.52 3.90
CA GLY A 874 23.53 21.28 4.84
C GLY A 874 25.04 20.98 4.76
N ASP A 875 25.75 21.59 5.69
CA ASP A 875 27.21 21.45 5.84
C ASP A 875 27.57 20.41 6.93
N ASP A 876 28.79 19.87 6.86
CA ASP A 876 29.25 18.72 7.64
C ASP A 876 29.18 18.89 9.18
N ASP A 877 29.24 20.14 9.66
CA ASP A 877 29.13 20.55 11.07
C ASP A 877 27.67 20.71 11.54
N GLN A 878 26.73 20.84 10.61
CA GLN A 878 25.28 20.86 10.88
C GLN A 878 24.72 19.43 11.01
N MET A 879 25.37 18.45 10.38
CA MET A 879 24.98 17.03 10.42
C MET A 879 25.20 16.42 11.79
N VAL A 880 24.27 15.55 12.23
CA VAL A 880 24.35 14.86 13.53
C VAL A 880 25.70 14.13 13.70
N PRO A 881 26.37 14.24 14.86
CA PRO A 881 27.59 13.47 15.15
C PRO A 881 27.32 11.97 15.06
N VAL A 882 28.20 11.25 14.37
CA VAL A 882 28.16 9.79 14.28
C VAL A 882 28.77 9.19 15.56
N PRO A 883 28.23 8.08 16.11
CA PRO A 883 28.72 7.52 17.37
C PRO A 883 30.20 7.14 17.37
N GLU A 884 30.84 7.18 18.54
CA GLU A 884 32.21 6.69 18.69
C GLU A 884 32.31 5.21 18.31
N ASN A 885 33.35 4.85 17.54
CA ASN A 885 33.61 3.50 17.04
C ASN A 885 32.51 2.94 16.11
N PHE A 886 31.71 3.80 15.47
CA PHE A 886 30.78 3.39 14.41
C PHE A 886 31.53 2.70 13.23
N PRO A 887 30.96 1.66 12.59
CA PRO A 887 31.67 0.90 11.55
C PRO A 887 32.15 1.74 10.36
N THR A 888 33.37 1.44 9.89
CA THR A 888 34.00 2.08 8.72
C THR A 888 34.45 1.07 7.69
N CYS A 889 34.40 1.46 6.42
CA CYS A 889 34.72 0.69 5.23
C CYS A 889 35.47 1.59 4.23
N GLY A 890 36.07 0.98 3.21
CA GLY A 890 36.89 1.62 2.19
C GLY A 890 37.88 0.62 1.58
N ASP A 891 38.54 1.00 0.49
CA ASP A 891 39.46 0.11 -0.22
C ASP A 891 40.73 -0.21 0.57
N TYR A 892 41.13 -1.48 0.54
CA TYR A 892 42.47 -1.88 0.98
C TYR A 892 43.46 -1.67 -0.18
N ASN A 893 44.03 -0.46 -0.26
CA ASN A 893 45.15 -0.15 -1.15
C ASN A 893 46.48 -0.15 -0.36
N PRO A 894 47.34 -1.17 -0.50
CA PRO A 894 48.52 -1.33 0.35
C PRO A 894 49.67 -0.34 0.07
N ASP A 895 49.73 0.32 -1.08
CA ASP A 895 50.92 1.05 -1.55
C ASP A 895 50.69 2.55 -1.82
N LEU A 896 50.64 3.37 -0.75
CA LEU A 896 50.88 4.83 -0.83
C LEU A 896 51.67 5.43 0.37
N ARG A 897 52.30 4.61 1.22
CA ARG A 897 53.13 5.09 2.35
C ARG A 897 54.33 4.17 2.68
N SER A 898 55.36 4.17 1.85
CA SER A 898 56.69 3.65 2.24
C SER A 898 57.89 4.32 1.56
N ASP A 899 57.73 5.10 0.49
CA ASP A 899 58.78 5.99 -0.06
C ASP A 899 58.68 7.39 0.58
N GLY A 900 59.37 7.56 1.71
CA GLY A 900 59.28 8.75 2.56
C GLY A 900 60.44 8.88 3.55
N GLU A 901 61.65 9.06 2.99
CA GLU A 901 62.93 9.17 3.70
C GLU A 901 62.87 10.09 4.94
N SER A 902 63.06 9.49 6.13
CA SER A 902 63.32 10.24 7.36
C SER A 902 64.18 9.42 8.33
N THR A 903 65.48 9.71 8.33
CA THR A 903 66.39 9.29 9.40
C THR A 903 66.26 10.23 10.60
N GLU A 904 65.97 9.69 11.79
CA GLU A 904 66.92 9.77 12.92
C GLU A 904 66.53 8.82 14.07
N ASP A 905 67.49 8.61 14.98
CA ASP A 905 67.52 7.55 15.99
C ASP A 905 66.99 8.03 17.36
N LEU A 906 66.38 7.12 18.15
CA LEU A 906 66.66 6.88 19.58
C LEU A 906 65.75 5.78 20.16
N GLY A 907 66.32 4.90 21.01
CA GLY A 907 65.69 3.64 21.49
C GLY A 907 64.64 3.77 22.62
N THR A 908 64.12 2.67 23.20
CA THR A 908 64.95 1.62 23.83
C THR A 908 64.22 0.29 24.17
N SER A 909 64.95 -0.83 23.99
CA SER A 909 64.94 -2.13 24.72
C SER A 909 63.65 -2.93 25.10
N LYS A 910 63.51 -4.13 24.48
CA LYS A 910 63.41 -5.53 25.05
C LYS A 910 62.52 -5.86 26.28
N PRO A 911 62.00 -7.11 26.46
CA PRO A 911 62.52 -8.46 26.07
C PRO A 911 61.55 -9.32 25.21
N THR A 912 61.85 -10.43 24.50
CA THR A 912 62.79 -11.60 24.51
C THR A 912 62.43 -12.84 25.35
N THR A 913 62.52 -14.03 24.69
CA THR A 913 62.48 -15.46 25.14
C THR A 913 61.11 -16.20 25.12
N GLY A 914 60.98 -17.46 24.66
CA GLY A 914 61.83 -18.20 23.68
C GLY A 914 61.79 -19.75 23.70
N THR A 915 61.57 -20.38 22.52
CA THR A 915 62.08 -21.71 22.05
C THR A 915 61.64 -23.03 22.75
N PRO A 916 61.89 -24.23 22.19
CA PRO A 916 61.89 -24.76 20.78
C PRO A 916 61.14 -26.13 20.71
N PRO A 917 61.34 -27.09 19.74
CA PRO A 917 62.03 -27.12 18.42
C PRO A 917 61.04 -27.51 17.28
N ASN A 918 61.26 -28.25 16.17
CA ASN A 918 62.32 -28.99 15.41
C ASN A 918 61.73 -29.20 13.95
N ALA A 919 62.35 -29.67 12.85
CA ALA A 919 63.73 -29.84 12.33
C ALA A 919 63.60 -30.24 10.81
N GLY A 920 64.59 -30.11 9.92
CA GLY A 920 65.91 -29.49 10.08
C GLY A 920 67.01 -29.85 9.04
N GLY A 921 66.73 -29.92 7.73
CA GLY A 921 67.79 -30.08 6.69
C GLY A 921 67.31 -29.97 5.23
N GLY A 922 68.13 -29.57 4.24
CA GLY A 922 69.50 -29.01 4.30
C GLY A 922 70.26 -29.05 2.95
N VAL A 923 71.23 -28.14 2.73
CA VAL A 923 72.23 -28.09 1.58
C VAL A 923 71.61 -27.73 0.20
N SER A 924 72.16 -26.92 -0.73
CA SER A 924 73.22 -25.87 -0.83
C SER A 924 73.10 -25.18 -2.23
N GLY A 925 73.74 -24.08 -2.64
CA GLY A 925 74.73 -23.15 -2.05
C GLY A 925 75.63 -22.50 -3.13
N LEU A 926 76.52 -21.56 -2.73
CA LEU A 926 77.54 -20.82 -3.52
C LEU A 926 77.07 -19.71 -4.51
N ALA A 927 77.86 -18.63 -4.56
CA ALA A 927 77.77 -17.47 -5.49
C ALA A 927 79.06 -17.40 -6.37
N PRO A 928 79.23 -16.39 -7.28
CA PRO A 928 79.96 -15.19 -6.84
C PRO A 928 79.66 -13.83 -7.54
N THR A 929 79.91 -12.78 -6.76
CA THR A 929 80.23 -11.35 -6.99
C THR A 929 80.99 -10.89 -8.27
N LEU A 930 80.78 -9.62 -8.69
CA LEU A 930 81.75 -8.47 -8.82
C LEU A 930 81.03 -7.21 -9.45
N ILE A 931 81.15 -5.95 -8.96
CA ILE A 931 82.20 -4.88 -9.21
C ILE A 931 82.16 -4.31 -10.66
N THR A 932 82.09 -2.99 -11.00
CA THR A 932 82.39 -1.71 -10.28
C THR A 932 81.81 -0.39 -10.90
N LEU A 933 81.73 0.68 -10.07
CA LEU A 933 82.02 2.14 -10.29
C LEU A 933 81.39 3.05 -11.41
N MET A 934 80.92 4.25 -10.97
CA MET A 934 80.96 5.62 -11.60
C MET A 934 80.41 5.84 -13.03
N ILE A 935 79.74 6.95 -13.39
CA ILE A 935 80.15 8.39 -13.35
C ILE A 935 78.90 9.31 -13.34
N SER A 936 78.99 10.52 -12.77
CA SER A 936 77.95 11.59 -12.85
C SER A 936 78.10 12.48 -14.10
N PHE A 937 77.03 13.16 -14.57
CA PHE A 937 76.98 14.64 -14.68
C PHE A 937 75.61 15.22 -15.14
N MET A 938 75.43 16.49 -14.79
CA MET A 938 74.31 17.45 -14.94
C MET A 938 73.45 17.53 -16.22
N LEU A 939 72.17 17.88 -15.99
CA LEU A 939 71.32 18.93 -16.64
C LEU A 939 71.52 19.29 -18.14
N VAL A 940 70.44 19.16 -18.92
CA VAL A 940 69.98 20.20 -19.88
C VAL A 940 68.45 20.32 -19.84
N LYS A 941 67.96 21.56 -19.98
CA LYS A 941 66.57 22.03 -20.08
C LYS A 941 65.70 21.27 -21.10
N LEU A 942 64.40 21.13 -20.81
CA LEU A 942 63.39 22.11 -21.25
C LEU A 942 62.26 22.22 -20.22
#